data_AF-A0A3N7D163-F1
#
_entry.id   AF-A0A3N7D163-F1
#
_cell.length_a   1.000
_cell.length_b   1.000
_cell.length_c   1.000
_cell.angle_alpha   90.00
_cell.angle_beta   90.00
_cell.angle_gamma   90.00
#
_symmetry.space_group_name_H-M   'P 1'
#
loop_
_entity.id
_entity.type
_entity.pdbx_description
1 polymer ?
#
loop_
_entity_poly.entity_id
_entity_poly.type
_entity_poly.pdbx_seq_one_letter_code
_entity_poly.pdbx_strand_id
1 'polypeptide(L)'
;MDKFILRDKLKELLEGYIVKAAVFYTFNFDPRFFENYVMPLMVSGGDFSEEIIHNKILWRKYQKAGQIPPVSIYCDYFAKDHSTAPALAYDIFCVRMPGRNGKICNFHSKQIIILVQDSYGAEKLLFVTGSGNLTTSGWCDNFEVFSVREIKANRSRPKTVNENLLQRMLRQTSEVSGNLPSEAEQRINSFLKYVDLDQSFKYHHSTYSNFHDFLKKNIFDIDKISEIEIISPYFSHDSRLFDFLHSKENSKVKILIPKLRNNEVILKKEVFENLRKAGATWSIWRDKSLNVEVRNIHAKMYRFYGLKNMYTVIGSVNFTQPGWSYFRPKDNESNMESAVLYIESIVDMKPILQPLPEEEFDKLQFVEIEDLEANEQLNTNRNAPDVLFILDWKTNILEYISNTPLKTARFEKLLKDSPLSKGHHKKNLAEEDIKILTGNTLIELSIDNKGVREFYNYYPVQLNIENKPLDFKLSVLNILDYWNFLGDDFQSNRLSKTISERITDESGIVCEELIERKSILNEMAAYFNSLIKLENYLFKEVRTVTEKAAQLGDIKYYLLSENIDTVSYCLKGLHGQINDGKLKNLYWMILQILSVNFYERALKWKHFDLFPTEEIQLFKKDIQKELNNLRVKSKTLVPFIDGLNDKQNWIIKELKKSYV
;
A
#
# COMPACT_ATOMS: atom_id res chain seq x y z
N MET A 1 -21.78 11.89 -17.90
CA MET A 1 -20.91 10.98 -17.13
C MET A 1 -19.90 10.43 -18.10
N ASP A 2 -18.61 10.52 -17.78
CA ASP A 2 -17.54 10.12 -18.68
C ASP A 2 -17.03 8.74 -18.29
N LYS A 3 -16.77 7.87 -19.28
CA LYS A 3 -16.11 6.57 -19.08
C LYS A 3 -14.61 6.77 -19.19
N PHE A 4 -13.86 6.32 -18.19
CA PHE A 4 -12.40 6.40 -18.17
C PHE A 4 -11.80 5.23 -17.39
N ILE A 5 -10.52 4.96 -17.63
CA ILE A 5 -9.71 4.06 -16.80
C ILE A 5 -9.17 4.89 -15.64
N LEU A 6 -9.46 4.50 -14.39
CA LEU A 6 -9.12 5.31 -13.22
C LEU A 6 -7.61 5.57 -13.10
N ARG A 7 -6.78 4.56 -13.38
CA ARG A 7 -5.32 4.67 -13.40
C ARG A 7 -4.85 5.76 -14.37
N ASP A 8 -5.38 5.74 -15.59
CA ASP A 8 -5.01 6.72 -16.62
C ASP A 8 -5.50 8.11 -16.27
N LYS A 9 -6.71 8.22 -15.70
CA LYS A 9 -7.23 9.50 -15.24
C LYS A 9 -6.40 10.09 -14.10
N LEU A 10 -5.95 9.27 -13.16
CA LEU A 10 -5.04 9.71 -12.11
C LEU A 10 -3.68 10.10 -12.70
N LYS A 11 -3.14 9.33 -13.64
CA LYS A 11 -1.89 9.67 -14.32
C LYS A 11 -1.97 11.04 -15.02
N GLU A 12 -3.05 11.31 -15.72
CA GLU A 12 -3.34 12.62 -16.35
C GLU A 12 -3.37 13.74 -15.29
N LEU A 13 -4.06 13.53 -14.17
CA LEU A 13 -4.20 14.55 -13.11
C LEU A 13 -2.90 14.83 -12.34
N LEU A 14 -1.99 13.86 -12.34
CA LEU A 14 -0.67 13.94 -11.70
C LEU A 14 0.42 14.44 -12.65
N GLU A 15 0.15 14.52 -13.96
CA GLU A 15 1.13 14.94 -14.95
C GLU A 15 1.63 16.37 -14.69
N GLY A 16 2.95 16.54 -14.65
CA GLY A 16 3.59 17.82 -14.35
C GLY A 16 3.62 18.20 -12.85
N TYR A 17 3.16 17.30 -11.97
CA TYR A 17 3.18 17.51 -10.52
C TYR A 17 4.09 16.52 -9.79
N ILE A 18 4.58 16.95 -8.63
CA ILE A 18 5.25 16.10 -7.63
C ILE A 18 4.25 15.77 -6.53
N VAL A 19 4.10 14.49 -6.19
CA VAL A 19 3.29 14.07 -5.06
C VAL A 19 4.00 14.38 -3.74
N LYS A 20 3.33 15.08 -2.83
CA LYS A 20 3.87 15.50 -1.54
C LYS A 20 3.43 14.61 -0.38
N ALA A 21 2.24 14.02 -0.51
CA ALA A 21 1.62 13.08 0.43
C ALA A 21 0.40 12.43 -0.22
N ALA A 22 0.08 11.19 0.16
CA ALA A 22 -1.16 10.55 -0.25
C ALA A 22 -1.81 9.74 0.89
N VAL A 23 -3.13 9.83 1.01
CA VAL A 23 -3.94 9.07 1.97
C VAL A 23 -5.03 8.32 1.20
N PHE A 24 -5.15 7.03 1.48
CA PHE A 24 -6.11 6.14 0.83
C PHE A 24 -7.00 5.48 1.86
N TYR A 25 -8.31 5.54 1.66
CA TYR A 25 -9.29 4.78 2.43
C TYR A 25 -9.89 3.73 1.51
N THR A 26 -10.03 2.51 1.98
CA THR A 26 -10.61 1.39 1.24
C THR A 26 -11.27 0.40 2.20
N PHE A 27 -12.20 -0.43 1.73
CA PHE A 27 -12.71 -1.55 2.54
C PHE A 27 -11.74 -2.74 2.40
N ASN A 28 -11.67 -3.30 1.20
CA ASN A 28 -10.71 -4.34 0.85
C ASN A 28 -9.40 -3.71 0.39
N PHE A 29 -8.28 -4.24 0.87
CA PHE A 29 -6.95 -3.78 0.49
C PHE A 29 -6.09 -4.95 0.03
N ASP A 30 -5.61 -4.87 -1.21
CA ASP A 30 -4.62 -5.77 -1.78
C ASP A 30 -3.27 -5.03 -1.91
N PRO A 31 -2.27 -5.35 -1.07
CA PRO A 31 -0.96 -4.70 -1.11
C PRO A 31 -0.21 -4.96 -2.41
N ARG A 32 -0.37 -6.14 -3.04
CA ARG A 32 0.32 -6.45 -4.31
C ARG A 32 -0.22 -5.56 -5.42
N PHE A 33 -1.54 -5.45 -5.51
CA PHE A 33 -2.16 -4.55 -6.48
C PHE A 33 -1.73 -3.10 -6.25
N PHE A 34 -1.80 -2.62 -5.00
CA PHE A 34 -1.45 -1.25 -4.67
C PHE A 34 0.01 -0.92 -5.03
N GLU A 35 0.96 -1.74 -4.60
CA GLU A 35 2.40 -1.50 -4.80
C GLU A 35 2.86 -1.63 -6.26
N ASN A 36 2.16 -2.40 -7.09
CA ASN A 36 2.53 -2.59 -8.50
C ASN A 36 1.77 -1.68 -9.47
N TYR A 37 0.59 -1.16 -9.11
CA TYR A 37 -0.26 -0.44 -10.07
C TYR A 37 -0.69 0.96 -9.63
N VAL A 38 -0.80 1.22 -8.32
CA VAL A 38 -1.26 2.51 -7.78
C VAL A 38 -0.10 3.34 -7.28
N MET A 39 0.73 2.77 -6.40
CA MET A 39 1.88 3.44 -5.81
C MET A 39 2.91 3.95 -6.85
N PRO A 40 3.19 3.24 -7.97
CA PRO A 40 4.04 3.78 -9.03
C PRO A 40 3.60 5.14 -9.58
N LEU A 41 2.30 5.43 -9.59
CA LEU A 41 1.77 6.72 -10.04
C LEU A 41 2.21 7.88 -9.14
N MET A 42 2.60 7.59 -7.89
CA MET A 42 3.00 8.61 -6.91
C MET A 42 4.49 9.00 -7.03
N VAL A 43 5.29 8.26 -7.80
CA VAL A 43 6.73 8.52 -7.98
C VAL A 43 6.99 9.18 -9.33
N SER A 44 7.25 10.49 -9.32
CA SER A 44 7.53 11.25 -10.53
C SER A 44 8.78 10.73 -11.24
N GLY A 45 8.68 10.45 -12.54
CA GLY A 45 9.80 9.94 -13.36
C GLY A 45 10.09 8.45 -13.19
N GLY A 46 9.25 7.72 -12.46
CA GLY A 46 9.37 6.28 -12.27
C GLY A 46 9.12 5.45 -13.53
N ASP A 47 10.11 4.71 -14.01
CA ASP A 47 9.98 3.75 -15.12
C ASP A 47 9.51 2.36 -14.64
N PHE A 48 8.43 2.34 -13.86
CA PHE A 48 7.81 1.10 -13.39
C PHE A 48 7.12 0.36 -14.54
N SER A 49 7.17 -0.97 -14.50
CA SER A 49 6.55 -1.84 -15.51
C SER A 49 5.56 -2.81 -14.86
N GLU A 50 5.06 -3.80 -15.60
CA GLU A 50 4.22 -4.88 -15.06
C GLU A 50 5.07 -6.01 -14.42
N GLU A 51 6.40 -5.92 -14.56
CA GLU A 51 7.34 -6.91 -14.04
C GLU A 51 7.63 -6.70 -12.55
N ILE A 52 7.15 -7.62 -11.71
CA ILE A 52 7.23 -7.52 -10.25
C ILE A 52 8.68 -7.41 -9.75
N ILE A 53 9.61 -8.17 -10.34
CA ILE A 53 11.03 -8.15 -9.92
C ILE A 53 11.65 -6.79 -10.27
N HIS A 54 11.44 -6.29 -11.48
CA HIS A 54 11.90 -4.96 -11.89
C HIS A 54 11.37 -3.87 -10.95
N ASN A 55 10.07 -3.90 -10.63
CA ASN A 55 9.46 -2.95 -9.70
C ASN A 55 10.07 -3.04 -8.29
N LYS A 56 10.32 -4.26 -7.76
CA LYS A 56 11.00 -4.44 -6.47
C LYS A 56 12.39 -3.79 -6.45
N ILE A 57 13.14 -3.90 -7.54
CA ILE A 57 14.46 -3.27 -7.68
C ILE A 57 14.33 -1.75 -7.67
N LEU A 58 13.42 -1.22 -8.50
CA LEU A 58 13.15 0.21 -8.57
C LEU A 58 12.69 0.79 -7.24
N TRP A 59 11.83 0.08 -6.51
CA TRP A 59 11.35 0.53 -5.22
C TRP A 59 12.49 0.84 -4.26
N ARG A 60 13.50 -0.02 -4.22
CA ARG A 60 14.67 0.22 -3.36
C ARG A 60 15.52 1.39 -3.82
N LYS A 61 15.65 1.60 -5.13
CA LYS A 61 16.31 2.78 -5.71
C LYS A 61 15.59 4.07 -5.29
N TYR A 62 14.28 4.14 -5.49
CA TYR A 62 13.47 5.31 -5.16
C TYR A 62 13.40 5.55 -3.65
N GLN A 63 13.38 4.48 -2.85
CA GLN A 63 13.44 4.58 -1.40
C GLN A 63 14.78 5.16 -0.94
N LYS A 64 15.91 4.65 -1.47
CA LYS A 64 17.25 5.21 -1.20
C LYS A 64 17.34 6.69 -1.54
N ALA A 65 16.75 7.09 -2.66
CA ALA A 65 16.74 8.47 -3.12
C ALA A 65 15.79 9.39 -2.33
N GLY A 66 14.99 8.86 -1.40
CA GLY A 66 13.97 9.63 -0.67
C GLY A 66 12.86 10.16 -1.59
N GLN A 67 12.62 9.49 -2.72
CA GLN A 67 11.67 9.91 -3.76
C GLN A 67 10.28 9.29 -3.58
N ILE A 68 10.12 8.36 -2.63
CA ILE A 68 8.82 7.81 -2.24
C ILE A 68 8.13 8.84 -1.32
N PRO A 69 7.00 9.43 -1.72
CA PRO A 69 6.26 10.34 -0.85
C PRO A 69 5.66 9.59 0.36
N PRO A 70 5.38 10.30 1.48
CA PRO A 70 4.60 9.71 2.56
C PRO A 70 3.24 9.23 2.07
N VAL A 71 2.92 7.97 2.36
CA VAL A 71 1.65 7.32 1.99
C VAL A 71 1.04 6.68 3.23
N SER A 72 -0.28 6.80 3.34
CA SER A 72 -1.03 6.14 4.41
C SER A 72 -2.29 5.47 3.88
N ILE A 73 -2.59 4.27 4.38
CA ILE A 73 -3.74 3.47 3.96
C ILE A 73 -4.59 3.11 5.17
N TYR A 74 -5.90 3.32 5.07
CA TYR A 74 -6.88 2.82 6.02
C TYR A 74 -7.70 1.74 5.33
N CYS A 75 -7.78 0.57 5.96
CA CYS A 75 -8.56 -0.56 5.46
C CYS A 75 -9.29 -1.30 6.57
N ASP A 76 -10.34 -2.05 6.25
CA ASP A 76 -11.03 -2.86 7.24
C ASP A 76 -10.17 -4.07 7.63
N TYR A 77 -9.98 -4.28 8.93
CA TYR A 77 -9.16 -5.36 9.46
C TYR A 77 -9.63 -6.75 9.00
N PHE A 78 -10.95 -6.97 8.88
CA PHE A 78 -11.52 -8.27 8.52
C PHE A 78 -11.58 -8.49 7.01
N ALA A 79 -11.51 -7.42 6.21
CA ALA A 79 -11.72 -7.47 4.77
C ALA A 79 -10.45 -7.29 3.93
N LYS A 80 -9.36 -6.79 4.53
CA LYS A 80 -8.02 -6.76 3.90
C LYS A 80 -7.53 -8.14 3.44
N ASP A 81 -6.55 -8.16 2.54
CA ASP A 81 -5.91 -9.40 2.10
C ASP A 81 -5.24 -10.15 3.27
N HIS A 82 -5.53 -11.44 3.38
CA HIS A 82 -5.03 -12.33 4.43
C HIS A 82 -3.93 -13.28 3.95
N SER A 83 -3.51 -13.15 2.69
CA SER A 83 -2.49 -13.96 2.02
C SER A 83 -1.18 -13.20 1.83
N THR A 84 -1.23 -11.87 1.68
CA THR A 84 -0.06 -11.03 1.40
C THR A 84 -0.05 -9.80 2.29
N ALA A 85 1.15 -9.45 2.77
CA ALA A 85 1.42 -8.21 3.46
C ALA A 85 2.24 -7.23 2.59
N PRO A 86 2.23 -5.93 2.91
CA PRO A 86 3.02 -4.89 2.23
C PRO A 86 4.52 -5.22 2.17
N ALA A 87 5.13 -4.99 1.01
CA ALA A 87 6.56 -5.13 0.82
C ALA A 87 7.33 -3.80 0.98
N LEU A 88 6.63 -2.65 0.98
CA LEU A 88 7.23 -1.32 1.16
C LEU A 88 6.88 -0.72 2.53
N ALA A 89 7.66 0.29 2.95
CA ALA A 89 7.38 1.05 4.17
C ALA A 89 6.46 2.24 3.86
N TYR A 90 5.16 2.03 4.07
CA TYR A 90 4.15 3.08 4.17
C TYR A 90 3.21 2.74 5.34
N ASP A 91 2.50 3.75 5.84
CA ASP A 91 1.65 3.56 7.02
C ASP A 91 0.36 2.82 6.63
N ILE A 92 0.00 1.78 7.38
CA ILE A 92 -1.27 1.07 7.19
C ILE A 92 -2.00 0.93 8.52
N PHE A 93 -3.23 1.38 8.51
CA PHE A 93 -4.14 1.36 9.64
C PHE A 93 -5.28 0.40 9.34
N CYS A 94 -5.17 -0.83 9.86
CA CYS A 94 -6.23 -1.83 9.76
C CYS A 94 -7.32 -1.52 10.80
N VAL A 95 -8.34 -0.79 10.39
CA VAL A 95 -9.42 -0.30 11.24
C VAL A 95 -10.33 -1.45 11.67
N ARG A 96 -10.55 -1.55 12.98
CA ARG A 96 -11.55 -2.43 13.57
C ARG A 96 -12.73 -1.59 14.01
N MET A 97 -13.79 -1.60 13.22
CA MET A 97 -14.96 -0.80 13.56
C MET A 97 -15.59 -1.31 14.86
N PRO A 98 -15.88 -0.42 15.83
CA PRO A 98 -16.71 -0.80 16.96
C PRO A 98 -18.08 -1.22 16.43
N GLY A 99 -18.65 -2.27 17.00
CA GLY A 99 -19.96 -2.81 16.62
C GLY A 99 -20.76 -3.20 17.85
N ARG A 100 -22.08 -3.03 17.78
CA ARG A 100 -23.02 -3.59 18.75
C ARG A 100 -22.96 -5.12 18.69
N ASN A 101 -23.18 -5.78 19.83
CA ASN A 101 -23.24 -7.24 19.88
C ASN A 101 -24.24 -7.79 18.84
N GLY A 102 -23.78 -8.72 18.01
CA GLY A 102 -24.58 -9.33 16.94
C GLY A 102 -24.70 -8.51 15.66
N LYS A 103 -24.03 -7.35 15.55
CA LYS A 103 -24.04 -6.49 14.36
C LYS A 103 -22.67 -6.43 13.70
N ILE A 104 -22.69 -6.44 12.36
CA ILE A 104 -21.50 -6.25 11.53
C ILE A 104 -21.42 -4.76 11.17
N CYS A 105 -20.27 -4.16 11.44
CA CYS A 105 -19.95 -2.78 11.06
C CYS A 105 -18.58 -2.78 10.38
N ASN A 106 -18.47 -2.07 9.26
CA ASN A 106 -17.30 -2.12 8.39
C ASN A 106 -16.70 -0.73 8.19
N PHE A 107 -15.38 -0.64 8.09
CA PHE A 107 -14.71 0.55 7.60
C PHE A 107 -14.82 0.54 6.08
N HIS A 108 -15.86 1.18 5.55
CA HIS A 108 -16.28 0.96 4.17
C HIS A 108 -15.99 2.15 3.24
N SER A 109 -15.40 3.19 3.80
CA SER A 109 -15.04 4.42 3.11
C SER A 109 -14.01 4.18 2.01
N LYS A 110 -14.18 4.85 0.87
CA LYS A 110 -13.35 4.68 -0.34
C LYS A 110 -12.93 6.04 -0.90
N GLN A 111 -11.74 6.48 -0.52
CA GLN A 111 -11.19 7.78 -0.92
C GLN A 111 -9.73 7.67 -1.36
N ILE A 112 -9.38 8.52 -2.32
CA ILE A 112 -7.99 8.77 -2.71
C ILE A 112 -7.74 10.27 -2.53
N ILE A 113 -6.80 10.61 -1.65
CA ILE A 113 -6.50 11.97 -1.26
C ILE A 113 -5.02 12.23 -1.51
N ILE A 114 -4.69 13.01 -2.54
CA ILE A 114 -3.30 13.20 -2.96
C ILE A 114 -2.98 14.70 -2.95
N LEU A 115 -2.00 15.09 -2.14
CA LEU A 115 -1.45 16.44 -2.16
C LEU A 115 -0.33 16.49 -3.19
N VAL A 116 -0.43 17.44 -4.12
CA VAL A 116 0.54 17.59 -5.21
C VAL A 116 1.02 19.03 -5.33
N GLN A 117 2.23 19.20 -5.87
CA GLN A 117 2.89 20.49 -6.06
C GLN A 117 3.42 20.61 -7.50
N ASP A 118 3.16 21.75 -8.15
CA ASP A 118 3.71 22.01 -9.49
C ASP A 118 5.15 22.56 -9.45
N SER A 119 5.74 22.75 -10.63
CA SER A 119 7.10 23.31 -10.79
C SER A 119 7.27 24.74 -10.26
N TYR A 120 6.17 25.49 -10.07
CA TYR A 120 6.18 26.85 -9.52
C TYR A 120 5.95 26.84 -7.99
N GLY A 121 5.78 25.66 -7.39
CA GLY A 121 5.57 25.49 -5.96
C GLY A 121 4.10 25.59 -5.52
N ALA A 122 3.15 25.76 -6.44
CA ALA A 122 1.74 25.84 -6.09
C ALA A 122 1.18 24.44 -5.78
N GLU A 123 0.44 24.35 -4.68
CA GLU A 123 -0.14 23.10 -4.20
C GLU A 123 -1.63 22.98 -4.54
N LYS A 124 -2.07 21.75 -4.81
CA LYS A 124 -3.48 21.37 -4.90
C LYS A 124 -3.70 19.99 -4.30
N LEU A 125 -4.92 19.72 -3.87
CA LEU A 125 -5.36 18.42 -3.38
C LEU A 125 -6.26 17.76 -4.42
N LEU A 126 -5.89 16.58 -4.88
CA LEU A 126 -6.77 15.69 -5.62
C LEU A 126 -7.59 14.89 -4.60
N PHE A 127 -8.91 15.03 -4.67
CA PHE A 127 -9.85 14.32 -3.80
C PHE A 127 -10.78 13.46 -4.67
N VAL A 128 -10.59 12.15 -4.59
CA VAL A 128 -11.43 11.17 -5.27
C VAL A 128 -12.26 10.42 -4.23
N THR A 129 -13.54 10.25 -4.50
CA THR A 129 -14.47 9.44 -3.69
C THR A 129 -15.24 8.54 -4.63
N GLY A 130 -15.42 7.27 -4.29
CA GLY A 130 -16.11 6.34 -5.20
C GLY A 130 -16.51 5.03 -4.55
N SER A 131 -16.78 4.04 -5.39
CA SER A 131 -17.26 2.72 -4.97
C SER A 131 -16.23 1.61 -5.04
N GLY A 132 -15.09 1.84 -5.71
CA GLY A 132 -14.02 0.85 -5.91
C GLY A 132 -13.06 0.70 -4.73
N ASN A 133 -12.73 -0.55 -4.41
CA ASN A 133 -11.68 -0.92 -3.46
C ASN A 133 -10.28 -0.81 -4.09
N LEU A 134 -9.22 -0.72 -3.28
CA LEU A 134 -7.83 -0.86 -3.73
C LEU A 134 -7.47 -2.33 -4.00
N THR A 135 -8.10 -2.90 -5.03
CA THR A 135 -7.93 -4.28 -5.49
C THR A 135 -8.02 -4.33 -7.02
N THR A 136 -7.53 -5.42 -7.63
CA THR A 136 -7.72 -5.68 -9.06
C THR A 136 -9.19 -5.61 -9.47
N SER A 137 -10.09 -6.22 -8.70
CA SER A 137 -11.53 -6.19 -8.99
C SER A 137 -12.10 -4.78 -9.01
N GLY A 138 -11.72 -3.93 -8.03
CA GLY A 138 -12.21 -2.55 -7.92
C GLY A 138 -11.65 -1.59 -8.98
N TRP A 139 -10.58 -1.93 -9.68
CA TRP A 139 -9.96 -1.05 -10.69
C TRP A 139 -10.05 -1.59 -12.12
N CYS A 140 -10.22 -2.91 -12.29
CA CYS A 140 -10.17 -3.57 -13.59
C CYS A 140 -11.49 -4.26 -13.94
N ASP A 141 -12.07 -5.05 -13.03
CA ASP A 141 -13.14 -6.01 -13.36
C ASP A 141 -14.55 -5.48 -13.13
N ASN A 142 -14.72 -4.60 -12.15
CA ASN A 142 -16.02 -4.08 -11.77
C ASN A 142 -16.44 -2.87 -12.63
N PHE A 143 -17.75 -2.65 -12.70
CA PHE A 143 -18.32 -1.35 -12.98
C PHE A 143 -18.40 -0.55 -11.68
N GLU A 144 -17.57 0.49 -11.61
CA GLU A 144 -17.45 1.39 -10.48
C GLU A 144 -17.82 2.82 -10.90
N VAL A 145 -18.02 3.68 -9.91
CA VAL A 145 -18.27 5.11 -10.13
C VAL A 145 -17.38 5.93 -9.20
N PHE A 146 -16.83 7.02 -9.74
CA PHE A 146 -15.91 7.90 -9.02
C PHE A 146 -16.29 9.36 -9.22
N SER A 147 -16.19 10.12 -8.13
CA SER A 147 -16.23 11.58 -8.07
C SER A 147 -14.80 12.08 -7.94
N VAL A 148 -14.34 12.91 -8.88
CA VAL A 148 -13.00 13.51 -8.86
C VAL A 148 -13.12 15.02 -8.64
N ARG A 149 -12.37 15.55 -7.67
CA ARG A 149 -12.32 16.97 -7.33
C ARG A 149 -10.87 17.46 -7.19
N GLU A 150 -10.59 18.62 -7.76
CA GLU A 150 -9.34 19.35 -7.52
C GLU A 150 -9.61 20.52 -6.58
N ILE A 151 -8.90 20.57 -5.46
CA ILE A 151 -9.08 21.59 -4.43
C ILE A 151 -7.78 22.39 -4.32
N LYS A 152 -7.84 23.68 -4.68
CA LYS A 152 -6.70 24.60 -4.62
C LYS A 152 -6.73 25.40 -3.32
N ALA A 153 -5.55 25.79 -2.84
CA ALA A 153 -5.47 26.80 -1.79
C ALA A 153 -6.11 28.11 -2.29
N ASN A 154 -7.00 28.69 -1.49
CA ASN A 154 -7.72 29.92 -1.82
C ASN A 154 -7.58 30.99 -0.73
N ARG A 155 -6.70 30.76 0.25
CA ARG A 155 -6.35 31.71 1.31
C ARG A 155 -4.87 32.00 1.31
N SER A 156 -4.51 33.25 1.58
CA SER A 156 -3.12 33.66 1.81
C SER A 156 -2.64 33.40 3.24
N ARG A 157 -3.56 33.16 4.19
CA ARG A 157 -3.25 32.90 5.61
C ARG A 157 -3.95 31.64 6.10
N PRO A 158 -3.28 30.83 6.95
CA PRO A 158 -3.85 29.59 7.45
C PRO A 158 -5.01 29.89 8.41
N LYS A 159 -6.02 29.04 8.36
CA LYS A 159 -7.11 29.00 9.33
C LYS A 159 -6.62 28.29 10.60
N THR A 160 -6.64 29.00 11.73
CA THR A 160 -6.09 28.51 13.00
C THR A 160 -7.16 28.05 14.00
N VAL A 161 -8.42 28.44 13.80
CA VAL A 161 -9.48 28.28 14.83
C VAL A 161 -10.49 27.18 14.47
N ASN A 162 -10.98 27.13 13.23
CA ASN A 162 -12.04 26.19 12.85
C ASN A 162 -11.56 25.26 11.73
N GLU A 163 -11.62 23.95 11.96
CA GLU A 163 -11.38 22.92 10.94
C GLU A 163 -12.41 23.03 9.81
N ASN A 164 -11.98 22.77 8.58
CA ASN A 164 -12.91 22.51 7.47
C ASN A 164 -13.40 21.04 7.50
N LEU A 165 -14.38 20.74 6.63
CA LEU A 165 -15.01 19.42 6.58
C LEU A 165 -14.00 18.28 6.35
N LEU A 166 -13.05 18.46 5.43
CA LEU A 166 -12.07 17.42 5.13
C LEU A 166 -11.05 17.23 6.26
N GLN A 167 -10.62 18.31 6.93
CA GLN A 167 -9.76 18.20 8.13
C GLN A 167 -10.46 17.40 9.24
N ARG A 168 -11.75 17.66 9.46
CA ARG A 168 -12.56 16.94 10.43
C ARG A 168 -12.68 15.45 10.07
N MET A 169 -12.78 15.12 8.79
CA MET A 169 -12.84 13.73 8.30
C MET A 169 -11.54 12.99 8.60
N LEU A 170 -10.38 13.58 8.29
CA LEU A 170 -9.07 12.98 8.57
C LEU A 170 -8.93 12.71 10.08
N ARG A 171 -9.20 13.73 10.90
CA ARG A 171 -9.12 13.62 12.37
C ARG A 171 -10.01 12.50 12.92
N GLN A 172 -11.28 12.46 12.53
CA GLN A 172 -12.22 11.44 13.03
C GLN A 172 -11.86 10.03 12.55
N THR A 173 -11.29 9.89 11.35
CA THR A 173 -10.84 8.59 10.85
C THR A 173 -9.63 8.08 11.64
N SER A 174 -8.66 8.94 11.93
CA SER A 174 -7.53 8.65 12.81
C SER A 174 -7.99 8.30 14.24
N GLU A 175 -8.98 9.01 14.78
CA GLU A 175 -9.57 8.70 16.10
C GLU A 175 -10.24 7.32 16.13
N VAL A 176 -11.00 6.96 15.09
CA VAL A 176 -11.67 5.65 14.98
C VAL A 176 -10.65 4.52 14.82
N SER A 177 -9.54 4.75 14.11
CA SER A 177 -8.48 3.74 13.98
C SER A 177 -7.67 3.58 15.28
N GLY A 178 -7.76 4.52 16.22
CA GLY A 178 -6.98 4.52 17.46
C GLY A 178 -5.50 4.92 17.26
N ASN A 179 -5.15 5.47 16.09
CA ASN A 179 -3.78 5.82 15.72
C ASN A 179 -3.58 7.33 15.67
N LEU A 180 -2.34 7.78 15.92
CA LEU A 180 -1.96 9.16 15.70
C LEU A 180 -1.92 9.48 14.18
N PRO A 181 -2.17 10.74 13.78
CA PRO A 181 -2.06 11.14 12.39
C PRO A 181 -0.66 10.86 11.82
N SER A 182 -0.63 10.15 10.71
CA SER A 182 0.57 9.89 9.90
C SER A 182 1.21 11.16 9.34
N GLU A 183 2.43 11.06 8.82
CA GLU A 183 3.07 12.18 8.13
C GLU A 183 2.25 12.65 6.91
N ALA A 184 1.67 11.72 6.15
CA ALA A 184 0.84 12.05 4.99
C ALA A 184 -0.39 12.87 5.38
N GLU A 185 -1.09 12.44 6.44
CA GLU A 185 -2.23 13.18 6.99
C GLU A 185 -1.84 14.54 7.53
N GLN A 186 -0.70 14.66 8.22
CA GLN A 186 -0.21 15.93 8.76
C GLN A 186 0.07 16.95 7.64
N ARG A 187 0.68 16.50 6.53
CA ARG A 187 0.94 17.34 5.34
C ARG A 187 -0.36 17.79 4.69
N ILE A 188 -1.30 16.87 4.45
CA ILE A 188 -2.62 17.18 3.88
C ILE A 188 -3.41 18.13 4.79
N ASN A 189 -3.45 17.85 6.10
CA ASN A 189 -4.14 18.68 7.08
C ASN A 189 -3.54 20.10 7.14
N SER A 190 -2.23 20.23 6.96
CA SER A 190 -1.54 21.53 6.91
C SER A 190 -1.93 22.33 5.67
N PHE A 191 -1.98 21.70 4.49
CA PHE A 191 -2.49 22.31 3.26
C PHE A 191 -3.95 22.77 3.44
N LEU A 192 -4.81 21.93 4.01
CA LEU A 192 -6.23 22.22 4.19
C LEU A 192 -6.51 23.45 5.07
N LYS A 193 -5.54 23.91 5.89
CA LYS A 193 -5.66 25.19 6.62
C LYS A 193 -5.76 26.40 5.68
N TYR A 194 -5.31 26.28 4.43
CA TYR A 194 -5.38 27.33 3.42
C TYR A 194 -6.57 27.19 2.47
N VAL A 195 -7.51 26.29 2.80
CA VAL A 195 -8.67 25.98 1.98
C VAL A 195 -9.95 26.31 2.73
N ASP A 196 -10.71 27.25 2.17
CA ASP A 196 -12.14 27.37 2.42
C ASP A 196 -12.89 26.55 1.37
N LEU A 197 -13.50 25.44 1.80
CA LEU A 197 -14.30 24.60 0.93
C LEU A 197 -15.52 25.38 0.43
N ASP A 198 -15.78 25.30 -0.87
CA ASP A 198 -16.95 25.91 -1.49
C ASP A 198 -18.23 25.40 -0.83
N GLN A 199 -19.22 26.27 -0.63
CA GLN A 199 -20.56 25.89 -0.17
C GLN A 199 -21.23 24.88 -1.11
N SER A 200 -20.82 24.85 -2.39
CA SER A 200 -21.25 23.84 -3.37
C SER A 200 -20.69 22.44 -3.09
N PHE A 201 -19.59 22.31 -2.34
CA PHE A 201 -19.00 21.03 -1.97
C PHE A 201 -19.82 20.36 -0.87
N LYS A 202 -20.81 19.56 -1.29
CA LYS A 202 -21.65 18.75 -0.41
C LYS A 202 -21.04 17.36 -0.25
N TYR A 203 -20.68 17.03 0.98
CA TYR A 203 -20.03 15.76 1.32
C TYR A 203 -20.69 15.11 2.53
N HIS A 204 -21.01 13.84 2.39
CA HIS A 204 -21.53 12.95 3.42
C HIS A 204 -20.40 12.11 4.00
N HIS A 205 -20.46 11.92 5.31
CA HIS A 205 -19.64 10.95 6.04
C HIS A 205 -20.42 10.48 7.26
N SER A 206 -20.42 9.17 7.55
CA SER A 206 -21.30 8.58 8.60
C SER A 206 -21.06 9.16 10.00
N THR A 207 -19.90 9.76 10.26
CA THR A 207 -19.57 10.41 11.54
C THR A 207 -20.16 11.82 11.69
N TYR A 208 -20.71 12.40 10.63
CA TYR A 208 -21.33 13.74 10.65
C TYR A 208 -22.84 13.68 10.81
N SER A 209 -23.47 12.74 10.10
CA SER A 209 -24.91 12.50 10.11
C SER A 209 -25.18 11.12 9.52
N ASN A 210 -26.36 10.57 9.76
CA ASN A 210 -26.85 9.47 8.93
C ASN A 210 -27.09 9.98 7.49
N PHE A 211 -27.22 9.05 6.54
CA PHE A 211 -27.42 9.38 5.13
C PHE A 211 -28.82 9.95 4.87
N HIS A 212 -29.83 9.47 5.60
CA HIS A 212 -31.20 10.00 5.54
C HIS A 212 -31.25 11.53 5.75
N ASP A 213 -30.61 12.03 6.81
CA ASP A 213 -30.58 13.45 7.15
C ASP A 213 -29.75 14.25 6.14
N PHE A 214 -28.71 13.64 5.57
CA PHE A 214 -27.95 14.23 4.48
C PHE A 214 -28.82 14.43 3.23
N LEU A 215 -29.55 13.41 2.80
CA LEU A 215 -30.48 13.49 1.67
C LEU A 215 -31.61 14.49 1.95
N LYS A 216 -32.19 14.44 3.15
CA LYS A 216 -33.26 15.36 3.55
C LYS A 216 -32.81 16.82 3.44
N LYS A 217 -31.71 17.16 4.13
CA LYS A 217 -31.20 18.53 4.19
C LYS A 217 -30.75 19.07 2.83
N ASN A 218 -30.14 18.24 1.99
CA ASN A 218 -29.48 18.71 0.76
C ASN A 218 -30.28 18.42 -0.52
N ILE A 219 -31.41 17.72 -0.44
CA ILE A 219 -32.23 17.35 -1.60
C ILE A 219 -33.72 17.57 -1.30
N PHE A 220 -34.30 16.81 -0.38
CA PHE A 220 -35.76 16.79 -0.19
C PHE A 220 -36.35 18.07 0.44
N ASP A 221 -35.57 18.78 1.27
CA ASP A 221 -36.01 20.05 1.86
C ASP A 221 -35.87 21.23 0.87
N ILE A 222 -35.19 21.05 -0.27
CA ILE A 222 -34.89 22.12 -1.23
C ILE A 222 -35.55 21.95 -2.60
N ASP A 223 -35.99 20.74 -2.98
CA ASP A 223 -36.59 20.47 -4.29
C ASP A 223 -37.63 19.35 -4.19
N LYS A 224 -38.58 19.39 -5.13
CA LYS A 224 -39.65 18.40 -5.26
C LYS A 224 -39.16 17.26 -6.14
N ILE A 225 -39.08 16.05 -5.61
CA ILE A 225 -38.50 14.91 -6.34
C ILE A 225 -39.59 14.09 -7.01
N SER A 226 -39.40 13.79 -8.30
CA SER A 226 -40.37 13.04 -9.12
C SER A 226 -39.93 11.61 -9.41
N GLU A 227 -38.62 11.40 -9.57
CA GLU A 227 -38.01 10.12 -9.88
C GLU A 227 -36.67 9.98 -9.16
N ILE A 228 -36.34 8.75 -8.77
CA ILE A 228 -35.09 8.38 -8.12
C ILE A 228 -34.53 7.16 -8.84
N GLU A 229 -33.25 7.18 -9.17
CA GLU A 229 -32.51 6.03 -9.69
C GLU A 229 -31.46 5.58 -8.68
N ILE A 230 -31.45 4.29 -8.36
CA ILE A 230 -30.53 3.67 -7.40
C ILE A 230 -29.69 2.61 -8.12
N ILE A 231 -28.37 2.74 -7.99
CA ILE A 231 -27.39 1.76 -8.41
C ILE A 231 -26.62 1.36 -7.17
N SER A 232 -26.75 0.10 -6.75
CA SER A 232 -26.10 -0.45 -5.57
C SER A 232 -25.91 -1.96 -5.79
N PRO A 233 -24.77 -2.54 -5.38
CA PRO A 233 -24.58 -3.99 -5.40
C PRO A 233 -25.34 -4.70 -4.28
N TYR A 234 -25.50 -4.04 -3.12
CA TYR A 234 -26.09 -4.66 -1.93
C TYR A 234 -27.33 -3.89 -1.44
N PHE A 235 -28.26 -4.64 -0.84
CA PHE A 235 -29.59 -4.17 -0.42
C PHE A 235 -29.93 -4.76 0.95
N SER A 236 -30.59 -3.97 1.80
CA SER A 236 -31.14 -4.50 3.05
C SER A 236 -32.30 -5.47 2.82
N HIS A 237 -32.53 -6.34 3.81
CA HIS A 237 -33.58 -7.35 3.74
C HIS A 237 -35.01 -6.79 3.81
N ASP A 238 -35.18 -5.62 4.42
CA ASP A 238 -36.47 -4.95 4.58
C ASP A 238 -36.66 -3.75 3.64
N SER A 239 -37.89 -3.26 3.53
CA SER A 239 -38.27 -2.14 2.66
C SER A 239 -38.06 -0.75 3.27
N ARG A 240 -37.57 -0.61 4.51
CA ARG A 240 -37.66 0.68 5.24
C ARG A 240 -36.92 1.82 4.54
N LEU A 241 -35.77 1.54 3.91
CA LEU A 241 -35.03 2.55 3.13
C LEU A 241 -35.81 2.97 1.88
N PHE A 242 -36.46 2.01 1.23
CA PHE A 242 -37.34 2.26 0.11
C PHE A 242 -38.56 3.08 0.54
N ASP A 243 -39.21 2.70 1.64
CA ASP A 243 -40.40 3.36 2.17
C ASP A 243 -40.11 4.84 2.49
N PHE A 244 -38.92 5.13 3.03
CA PHE A 244 -38.47 6.51 3.20
C PHE A 244 -38.43 7.27 1.87
N LEU A 245 -37.78 6.72 0.84
CA LEU A 245 -37.66 7.37 -0.46
C LEU A 245 -39.01 7.54 -1.16
N HIS A 246 -39.87 6.53 -1.07
CA HIS A 246 -41.18 6.53 -1.72
C HIS A 246 -42.19 7.45 -1.03
N SER A 247 -42.18 7.49 0.32
CA SER A 247 -43.05 8.37 1.12
C SER A 247 -42.82 9.85 0.85
N LYS A 248 -41.67 10.22 0.26
CA LYS A 248 -41.41 11.56 -0.25
C LYS A 248 -42.06 11.70 -1.63
N GLU A 249 -43.32 12.13 -1.60
CA GLU A 249 -44.09 12.65 -2.74
C GLU A 249 -44.48 11.61 -3.80
N ASN A 250 -44.56 10.33 -3.42
CA ASN A 250 -44.82 9.20 -4.32
C ASN A 250 -43.80 9.16 -5.48
N SER A 251 -42.55 9.50 -5.18
CA SER A 251 -41.45 9.44 -6.14
C SER A 251 -41.36 8.04 -6.76
N LYS A 252 -41.18 7.99 -8.08
CA LYS A 252 -40.91 6.73 -8.78
C LYS A 252 -39.48 6.30 -8.49
N VAL A 253 -39.29 5.13 -7.88
CA VAL A 253 -37.96 4.62 -7.54
C VAL A 253 -37.59 3.49 -8.50
N LYS A 254 -36.58 3.74 -9.32
CA LYS A 254 -35.97 2.77 -10.24
C LYS A 254 -34.68 2.23 -9.64
N ILE A 255 -34.53 0.92 -9.66
CA ILE A 255 -33.36 0.24 -9.10
C ILE A 255 -32.70 -0.60 -10.18
N LEU A 256 -31.41 -0.40 -10.41
CA LEU A 256 -30.65 -1.27 -11.30
C LEU A 256 -30.55 -2.67 -10.69
N ILE A 257 -30.89 -3.70 -11.46
CA ILE A 257 -30.70 -5.09 -11.02
C ILE A 257 -29.20 -5.37 -10.88
N PRO A 258 -28.71 -5.77 -9.68
CA PRO A 258 -27.29 -6.05 -9.46
C PRO A 258 -26.92 -7.37 -10.12
N LYS A 259 -26.25 -7.32 -11.28
CA LYS A 259 -25.82 -8.52 -12.02
C LYS A 259 -24.32 -8.73 -11.95
N LEU A 260 -23.92 -10.00 -11.90
CA LEU A 260 -22.58 -10.47 -12.21
C LEU A 260 -22.32 -10.48 -13.71
N ARG A 261 -21.05 -10.64 -14.07
CA ARG A 261 -20.58 -10.81 -15.45
C ARG A 261 -21.24 -11.97 -16.21
N ASN A 262 -21.74 -12.99 -15.51
CA ASN A 262 -22.45 -14.14 -16.08
C ASN A 262 -23.98 -13.96 -16.10
N ASN A 263 -24.48 -12.73 -15.90
CA ASN A 263 -25.90 -12.36 -15.83
C ASN A 263 -26.69 -12.92 -14.62
N GLU A 264 -26.04 -13.56 -13.66
CA GLU A 264 -26.66 -13.93 -12.40
C GLU A 264 -26.91 -12.68 -11.52
N VAL A 265 -28.02 -12.67 -10.79
CA VAL A 265 -28.44 -11.58 -9.91
C VAL A 265 -27.86 -11.80 -8.51
N ILE A 266 -27.09 -10.82 -8.03
CA ILE A 266 -26.45 -10.80 -6.70
C ILE A 266 -27.42 -10.22 -5.68
N LEU A 267 -28.56 -10.89 -5.52
CA LEU A 267 -29.60 -10.47 -4.59
C LEU A 267 -30.36 -11.70 -4.14
N LYS A 268 -30.70 -11.78 -2.85
CA LYS A 268 -31.64 -12.81 -2.41
C LYS A 268 -32.99 -12.57 -3.09
N LYS A 269 -33.57 -13.61 -3.66
CA LYS A 269 -34.87 -13.54 -4.36
C LYS A 269 -35.98 -12.93 -3.47
N GLU A 270 -35.94 -13.20 -2.17
CA GLU A 270 -36.86 -12.59 -1.20
C GLU A 270 -36.78 -11.06 -1.19
N VAL A 271 -35.57 -10.50 -1.19
CA VAL A 271 -35.35 -9.04 -1.20
C VAL A 271 -35.85 -8.43 -2.51
N PHE A 272 -35.59 -9.11 -3.63
CA PHE A 272 -36.10 -8.71 -4.94
C PHE A 272 -37.62 -8.56 -4.94
N GLU A 273 -38.33 -9.59 -4.45
CA GLU A 273 -39.80 -9.61 -4.39
C GLU A 273 -40.36 -8.62 -3.37
N ASN A 274 -39.71 -8.44 -2.20
CA ASN A 274 -40.15 -7.50 -1.18
C ASN A 274 -40.11 -6.05 -1.68
N LEU A 275 -39.00 -5.64 -2.32
CA LEU A 275 -38.88 -4.31 -2.90
C LEU A 275 -39.85 -4.11 -4.07
N ARG A 276 -40.05 -5.12 -4.92
CA ARG A 276 -41.03 -5.08 -6.00
C ARG A 276 -42.45 -4.85 -5.45
N LYS A 277 -42.85 -5.61 -4.44
CA LYS A 277 -44.16 -5.46 -3.77
C LYS A 277 -44.33 -4.11 -3.10
N ALA A 278 -43.24 -3.52 -2.58
CA ALA A 278 -43.24 -2.17 -2.03
C ALA A 278 -43.40 -1.07 -3.09
N GLY A 279 -43.18 -1.38 -4.39
CA GLY A 279 -43.36 -0.46 -5.50
C GLY A 279 -42.08 -0.09 -6.26
N ALA A 280 -40.95 -0.77 -5.98
CA ALA A 280 -39.71 -0.55 -6.70
C ALA A 280 -39.82 -1.02 -8.16
N THR A 281 -39.29 -0.20 -9.08
CA THR A 281 -39.19 -0.56 -10.50
C THR A 281 -37.80 -1.12 -10.80
N TRP A 282 -37.71 -2.44 -10.91
CA TRP A 282 -36.48 -3.11 -11.35
C TRP A 282 -36.13 -2.71 -12.78
N SER A 283 -34.87 -2.33 -12.98
CA SER A 283 -34.40 -1.64 -14.17
C SER A 283 -33.07 -2.20 -14.67
N ILE A 284 -32.78 -1.90 -15.93
CA ILE A 284 -31.50 -2.13 -16.60
C ILE A 284 -30.93 -0.80 -17.09
N TRP A 285 -29.67 -0.79 -17.52
CA TRP A 285 -29.10 0.39 -18.14
C TRP A 285 -29.89 0.77 -19.39
N ARG A 286 -30.14 2.06 -19.57
CA ARG A 286 -30.70 2.60 -20.82
C ARG A 286 -29.69 2.46 -21.95
N ASP A 287 -28.43 2.67 -21.65
CA ASP A 287 -27.35 2.37 -22.59
C ASP A 287 -27.20 0.85 -22.74
N LYS A 288 -27.49 0.35 -23.94
CA LYS A 288 -27.45 -1.08 -24.24
C LYS A 288 -26.03 -1.65 -24.14
N SER A 289 -24.98 -0.86 -24.39
CA SER A 289 -23.62 -1.38 -24.30
C SER A 289 -23.23 -1.76 -22.88
N LEU A 290 -23.78 -1.08 -21.87
CA LEU A 290 -23.53 -1.37 -20.46
C LEU A 290 -24.23 -2.66 -19.98
N ASN A 291 -25.26 -3.12 -20.69
CA ASN A 291 -25.96 -4.37 -20.37
C ASN A 291 -25.29 -5.61 -21.00
N VAL A 292 -24.41 -5.43 -21.99
CA VAL A 292 -23.67 -6.53 -22.65
C VAL A 292 -22.21 -6.61 -22.19
N GLU A 293 -21.72 -5.60 -21.46
CA GLU A 293 -20.36 -5.57 -20.93
C GLU A 293 -20.20 -6.60 -19.80
N VAL A 294 -19.18 -7.45 -19.90
CA VAL A 294 -18.94 -8.61 -19.00
C VAL A 294 -18.19 -8.14 -17.76
N ARG A 295 -18.87 -7.37 -16.90
CA ARG A 295 -18.33 -6.82 -15.63
C ARG A 295 -19.35 -6.97 -14.50
N ASN A 296 -18.87 -7.03 -13.26
CA ASN A 296 -19.74 -7.06 -12.10
C ASN A 296 -20.19 -5.64 -11.74
N ILE A 297 -21.48 -5.44 -11.46
CA ILE A 297 -21.96 -4.15 -10.95
C ILE A 297 -21.54 -3.97 -9.49
N HIS A 298 -20.73 -2.95 -9.20
CA HIS A 298 -20.32 -2.60 -7.84
C HIS A 298 -20.44 -1.09 -7.54
N ALA A 299 -20.82 -0.31 -8.55
CA ALA A 299 -21.13 1.11 -8.46
C ALA A 299 -22.20 1.40 -7.39
N LYS A 300 -22.01 2.52 -6.69
CA LYS A 300 -22.90 3.01 -5.64
C LYS A 300 -23.25 4.45 -5.94
N MET A 301 -24.44 4.65 -6.51
CA MET A 301 -24.90 5.94 -7.00
C MET A 301 -26.40 6.11 -6.80
N TYR A 302 -26.78 7.33 -6.41
CA TYR A 302 -28.18 7.74 -6.28
C TYR A 302 -28.41 8.98 -7.12
N ARG A 303 -29.41 8.97 -7.99
CA ARG A 303 -29.85 10.16 -8.74
C ARG A 303 -31.27 10.54 -8.36
N PHE A 304 -31.50 11.81 -8.09
CA PHE A 304 -32.80 12.36 -7.75
C PHE A 304 -33.17 13.43 -8.78
N TYR A 305 -34.33 13.30 -9.40
CA TYR A 305 -34.83 14.19 -10.45
C TYR A 305 -35.84 15.17 -9.86
N GLY A 306 -35.36 16.39 -9.61
CA GLY A 306 -36.15 17.50 -9.11
C GLY A 306 -36.90 18.26 -10.21
N LEU A 307 -37.49 19.41 -9.87
CA LEU A 307 -38.19 20.24 -10.86
C LEU A 307 -37.23 21.03 -11.76
N LYS A 308 -36.12 21.48 -11.18
CA LYS A 308 -35.12 22.31 -11.88
C LYS A 308 -33.73 21.69 -11.88
N ASN A 309 -33.43 20.89 -10.85
CA ASN A 309 -32.12 20.33 -10.65
C ASN A 309 -32.19 18.80 -10.64
N MET A 310 -31.06 18.21 -10.97
CA MET A 310 -30.76 16.82 -10.73
C MET A 310 -29.66 16.71 -9.68
N TYR A 311 -29.84 15.78 -8.76
CA TYR A 311 -28.91 15.53 -7.66
C TYR A 311 -28.26 14.17 -7.88
N THR A 312 -26.93 14.13 -7.94
CA THR A 312 -26.17 12.87 -8.12
C THR A 312 -25.28 12.65 -6.91
N VAL A 313 -25.52 11.58 -6.14
CA VAL A 313 -24.71 11.19 -4.99
C VAL A 313 -23.84 10.00 -5.38
N ILE A 314 -22.52 10.13 -5.19
CA ILE A 314 -21.50 9.13 -5.56
C ILE A 314 -20.62 8.85 -4.35
N GLY A 315 -20.41 7.58 -4.02
CA GLY A 315 -19.48 7.20 -2.94
C GLY A 315 -19.55 5.73 -2.57
N SER A 316 -19.29 5.43 -1.30
CA SER A 316 -19.23 4.06 -0.80
C SER A 316 -20.56 3.54 -0.22
N VAL A 317 -21.59 4.40 -0.15
CA VAL A 317 -22.87 4.13 0.53
C VAL A 317 -23.72 3.11 -0.23
N ASN A 318 -23.72 1.86 0.24
CA ASN A 318 -24.65 0.82 -0.20
C ASN A 318 -26.11 1.14 0.17
N PHE A 319 -27.09 0.54 -0.52
CA PHE A 319 -28.51 0.64 -0.17
C PHE A 319 -28.88 -0.31 0.98
N THR A 320 -28.14 -0.19 2.09
CA THR A 320 -28.28 -1.02 3.29
C THR A 320 -28.42 -0.17 4.54
N GLN A 321 -29.06 -0.72 5.58
CA GLN A 321 -29.26 -0.06 6.87
C GLN A 321 -27.92 0.36 7.51
N PRO A 322 -26.85 -0.49 7.54
CA PRO A 322 -25.55 -0.07 8.03
C PRO A 322 -24.93 1.07 7.21
N GLY A 323 -25.11 1.05 5.88
CA GLY A 323 -24.60 2.09 4.98
C GLY A 323 -25.29 3.44 5.17
N TRP A 324 -26.57 3.45 5.55
CA TRP A 324 -27.35 4.67 5.74
C TRP A 324 -27.33 5.21 7.17
N SER A 325 -26.88 4.42 8.14
CA SER A 325 -26.92 4.76 9.56
C SER A 325 -25.87 5.79 9.97
N TYR A 326 -26.04 6.37 11.17
CA TYR A 326 -25.06 7.27 11.78
C TYR A 326 -24.04 6.47 12.58
N PHE A 327 -22.75 6.77 12.40
CA PHE A 327 -21.68 6.13 13.16
C PHE A 327 -21.73 6.55 14.63
N ARG A 328 -21.67 5.57 15.53
CA ARG A 328 -21.56 5.79 16.98
C ARG A 328 -20.30 5.12 17.51
N PRO A 329 -19.46 5.82 18.31
CA PRO A 329 -18.27 5.19 18.92
C PRO A 329 -18.58 4.01 19.85
N LYS A 330 -19.81 3.94 20.38
CA LYS A 330 -20.31 2.87 21.25
C LYS A 330 -21.65 2.40 20.69
N ASP A 331 -21.90 1.09 20.75
CA ASP A 331 -23.16 0.48 20.29
C ASP A 331 -23.48 0.82 18.81
N ASN A 332 -22.45 0.71 17.97
CA ASN A 332 -22.53 1.07 16.56
C ASN A 332 -23.30 0.01 15.76
N GLU A 333 -24.13 0.45 14.81
CA GLU A 333 -24.76 -0.41 13.81
C GLU A 333 -24.45 0.06 12.37
N SER A 334 -23.55 1.03 12.23
CA SER A 334 -23.27 1.73 10.98
C SER A 334 -21.91 1.35 10.42
N ASN A 335 -21.84 1.25 9.08
CA ASN A 335 -20.57 1.30 8.37
C ASN A 335 -20.04 2.74 8.37
N MET A 336 -18.72 2.89 8.37
CA MET A 336 -18.12 4.19 8.09
C MET A 336 -18.07 4.39 6.59
N GLU A 337 -18.96 5.24 6.08
CA GLU A 337 -19.19 5.49 4.66
C GLU A 337 -18.92 6.95 4.31
N SER A 338 -18.79 7.23 3.01
CA SER A 338 -18.65 8.58 2.49
C SER A 338 -19.30 8.73 1.11
N ALA A 339 -19.73 9.95 0.79
CA ALA A 339 -20.21 10.28 -0.54
C ALA A 339 -20.11 11.78 -0.86
N VAL A 340 -20.02 12.13 -2.14
CA VAL A 340 -20.10 13.50 -2.65
C VAL A 340 -21.44 13.68 -3.37
N LEU A 341 -22.07 14.84 -3.18
CA LEU A 341 -23.29 15.24 -3.89
C LEU A 341 -22.95 16.29 -4.95
N TYR A 342 -23.43 16.05 -6.18
CA TYR A 342 -23.44 16.97 -7.31
C TYR A 342 -24.86 17.51 -7.50
N ILE A 343 -24.96 18.80 -7.81
CA ILE A 343 -26.22 19.47 -8.15
C ILE A 343 -26.05 20.05 -9.55
N GLU A 344 -26.83 19.56 -10.49
CA GLU A 344 -26.76 19.89 -11.91
C GLU A 344 -28.11 20.41 -12.39
N SER A 345 -28.14 21.25 -13.42
CA SER A 345 -29.42 21.62 -14.04
C SER A 345 -30.04 20.40 -14.70
N ILE A 346 -31.36 20.25 -14.60
CA ILE A 346 -32.07 19.12 -15.23
C ILE A 346 -32.20 19.27 -16.75
N VAL A 347 -31.97 20.49 -17.27
CA VAL A 347 -32.03 20.77 -18.72
C VAL A 347 -31.02 19.84 -19.41
N ASP A 348 -31.51 19.00 -20.32
CA ASP A 348 -30.78 17.97 -21.09
C ASP A 348 -30.36 16.69 -20.36
N MET A 349 -30.69 16.53 -19.07
CA MET A 349 -30.35 15.32 -18.32
C MET A 349 -31.39 14.21 -18.51
N LYS A 350 -30.96 13.08 -19.08
CA LYS A 350 -31.82 11.90 -19.27
C LYS A 350 -31.62 10.87 -18.13
N PRO A 351 -32.69 10.13 -17.77
CA PRO A 351 -32.56 8.94 -16.94
C PRO A 351 -31.59 7.93 -17.56
N ILE A 352 -30.74 7.31 -16.71
CA ILE A 352 -29.75 6.30 -17.13
C ILE A 352 -30.31 4.89 -17.00
N LEU A 353 -31.42 4.73 -16.29
CA LEU A 353 -32.12 3.47 -16.14
C LEU A 353 -33.38 3.44 -17.01
N GLN A 354 -33.76 2.24 -17.40
CA GLN A 354 -35.05 1.94 -18.00
C GLN A 354 -35.64 0.68 -17.34
N PRO A 355 -36.96 0.60 -17.17
CA PRO A 355 -37.60 -0.57 -16.57
C PRO A 355 -37.24 -1.85 -17.31
N LEU A 356 -36.99 -2.93 -16.57
CA LEU A 356 -36.90 -4.26 -17.15
C LEU A 356 -38.34 -4.78 -17.38
N PRO A 357 -38.68 -5.30 -18.57
CA PRO A 357 -40.00 -5.87 -18.84
C PRO A 357 -40.31 -7.05 -17.91
N GLU A 358 -41.57 -7.21 -17.51
CA GLU A 358 -41.96 -8.24 -16.53
C GLU A 358 -41.72 -9.66 -17.06
N GLU A 359 -41.85 -9.88 -18.37
CA GLU A 359 -41.56 -11.15 -19.02
C GLU A 359 -40.10 -11.60 -18.92
N GLU A 360 -39.19 -10.71 -18.55
CA GLU A 360 -37.77 -11.03 -18.31
C GLU A 360 -37.51 -11.45 -16.86
N PHE A 361 -38.45 -11.24 -15.93
CA PHE A 361 -38.23 -11.58 -14.50
C PHE A 361 -38.10 -13.08 -14.29
N ASP A 362 -38.87 -13.89 -15.02
CA ASP A 362 -38.82 -15.34 -14.94
C ASP A 362 -37.51 -15.94 -15.47
N LYS A 363 -36.71 -15.14 -16.20
CA LYS A 363 -35.39 -15.54 -16.73
C LYS A 363 -34.24 -15.19 -15.79
N LEU A 364 -34.51 -14.46 -14.70
CA LEU A 364 -33.49 -14.07 -13.74
C LEU A 364 -33.03 -15.28 -12.91
N GLN A 365 -31.72 -15.49 -12.88
CA GLN A 365 -31.07 -16.48 -12.02
C GLN A 365 -30.49 -15.76 -10.80
N PHE A 366 -30.97 -16.10 -9.61
CA PHE A 366 -30.51 -15.49 -8.36
C PHE A 366 -29.44 -16.39 -7.73
N VAL A 367 -28.36 -15.78 -7.26
CA VAL A 367 -27.30 -16.44 -6.52
C VAL A 367 -27.14 -15.82 -5.14
N GLU A 368 -26.91 -16.67 -4.15
CA GLU A 368 -26.55 -16.23 -2.81
C GLU A 368 -25.03 -16.14 -2.70
N ILE A 369 -24.51 -14.95 -2.39
CA ILE A 369 -23.10 -14.73 -2.10
C ILE A 369 -22.98 -14.42 -0.61
N GLU A 370 -22.20 -15.21 0.11
CA GLU A 370 -21.78 -14.89 1.47
C GLU A 370 -20.64 -13.87 1.40
N ASP A 371 -20.97 -12.59 1.61
CA ASP A 371 -20.03 -11.47 1.58
C ASP A 371 -20.15 -10.64 2.87
N LEU A 372 -19.03 -10.12 3.37
CA LEU A 372 -19.00 -9.17 4.48
C LEU A 372 -19.71 -7.85 4.16
N GLU A 373 -19.78 -7.45 2.89
CA GLU A 373 -20.56 -6.29 2.46
C GLU A 373 -22.09 -6.55 2.47
N ALA A 374 -22.50 -7.82 2.34
CA ALA A 374 -23.92 -8.23 2.30
C ALA A 374 -24.48 -8.68 3.66
N ASN A 375 -23.64 -9.17 4.56
CA ASN A 375 -24.07 -9.76 5.83
C ASN A 375 -24.30 -8.71 6.93
N GLU A 376 -25.55 -8.55 7.37
CA GLU A 376 -25.92 -7.65 8.47
C GLU A 376 -25.82 -8.31 9.87
N GLN A 377 -25.61 -9.63 9.93
CA GLN A 377 -25.61 -10.44 11.16
C GLN A 377 -24.38 -11.36 11.25
N LEU A 378 -23.93 -11.68 12.48
CA LEU A 378 -22.73 -12.49 12.71
C LEU A 378 -22.97 -14.00 12.53
N ASN A 379 -22.18 -14.61 11.63
CA ASN A 379 -21.68 -15.99 11.77
C ASN A 379 -20.15 -16.06 11.97
N THR A 380 -19.44 -14.91 11.87
CA THR A 380 -17.97 -14.85 11.89
C THR A 380 -17.44 -14.22 13.18
N ASN A 381 -16.47 -14.85 13.86
CA ASN A 381 -15.86 -14.26 15.06
C ASN A 381 -15.06 -12.99 14.72
N ARG A 382 -15.46 -11.85 15.30
CA ARG A 382 -14.79 -10.54 15.15
C ARG A 382 -13.95 -10.13 16.37
N ASN A 383 -13.58 -11.08 17.23
CA ASN A 383 -12.80 -10.83 18.44
C ASN A 383 -11.29 -11.03 18.21
N ALA A 384 -10.76 -10.41 17.15
CA ALA A 384 -9.32 -10.39 16.91
C ALA A 384 -8.59 -9.68 18.06
N PRO A 385 -7.52 -10.24 18.63
CA PRO A 385 -6.81 -9.56 19.71
C PRO A 385 -6.17 -8.24 19.30
N ASP A 386 -6.15 -7.29 20.21
CA ASP A 386 -5.49 -5.99 20.01
C ASP A 386 -3.98 -6.12 20.21
N VAL A 387 -3.26 -6.34 19.10
CA VAL A 387 -1.82 -6.52 19.07
C VAL A 387 -1.21 -5.68 17.95
N LEU A 388 -0.26 -4.82 18.33
CA LEU A 388 0.61 -4.11 17.39
C LEU A 388 1.91 -4.89 17.24
N PHE A 389 2.33 -5.13 16.00
CA PHE A 389 3.62 -5.72 15.67
C PHE A 389 4.52 -4.69 15.00
N ILE A 390 5.78 -4.66 15.40
CA ILE A 390 6.82 -3.78 14.85
C ILE A 390 8.03 -4.64 14.50
N LEU A 391 8.41 -4.66 13.23
CA LEU A 391 9.53 -5.44 12.71
C LEU A 391 10.69 -4.50 12.35
N ASP A 392 11.81 -4.62 13.04
CA ASP A 392 13.04 -3.90 12.71
C ASP A 392 14.00 -4.80 11.93
N TRP A 393 14.13 -4.52 10.63
CA TRP A 393 14.97 -5.27 9.69
C TRP A 393 16.47 -5.09 9.92
N LYS A 394 16.90 -4.00 10.57
CA LYS A 394 18.31 -3.75 10.85
C LYS A 394 18.77 -4.57 12.06
N THR A 395 17.93 -4.66 13.08
CA THR A 395 18.26 -5.40 14.31
C THR A 395 17.73 -6.83 14.32
N ASN A 396 16.91 -7.23 13.35
CA ASN A 396 16.20 -8.51 13.30
C ASN A 396 15.35 -8.75 14.57
N ILE A 397 14.67 -7.70 15.04
CA ILE A 397 13.84 -7.75 16.24
C ILE A 397 12.38 -7.60 15.82
N LEU A 398 11.56 -8.55 16.27
CA LEU A 398 10.11 -8.40 16.29
C LEU A 398 9.68 -7.93 17.68
N GLU A 399 9.11 -6.73 17.71
CA GLU A 399 8.45 -6.16 18.87
C GLU A 399 6.95 -6.37 18.75
N TYR A 400 6.30 -6.69 19.87
CA TYR A 400 4.85 -6.71 19.94
C TYR A 400 4.33 -6.04 21.21
N ILE A 401 3.20 -5.35 21.06
CA ILE A 401 2.51 -4.66 22.15
C ILE A 401 1.08 -5.21 22.17
N SER A 402 0.69 -5.80 23.31
CA SER A 402 -0.66 -6.31 23.51
C SER A 402 -1.28 -5.77 24.79
N ASN A 403 -2.49 -5.24 24.65
CA ASN A 403 -3.29 -4.72 25.77
C ASN A 403 -4.11 -5.81 26.47
N THR A 404 -4.33 -6.95 25.80
CA THR A 404 -5.18 -8.04 26.29
C THR A 404 -4.36 -9.28 26.67
N PRO A 405 -4.81 -10.07 27.67
CA PRO A 405 -4.17 -11.36 27.96
C PRO A 405 -4.35 -12.34 26.79
N LEU A 406 -3.24 -12.85 26.25
CA LEU A 406 -3.20 -13.70 25.06
C LEU A 406 -2.89 -15.17 25.39
N LYS A 407 -3.48 -15.71 26.46
CA LYS A 407 -3.06 -17.00 27.04
C LYS A 407 -3.12 -18.19 26.06
N THR A 408 -3.98 -18.12 25.04
CA THR A 408 -4.14 -19.17 24.03
C THR A 408 -3.63 -18.78 22.64
N ALA A 409 -3.07 -17.58 22.48
CA ALA A 409 -2.59 -17.12 21.17
C ALA A 409 -1.16 -17.62 20.90
N ARG A 410 -0.94 -18.13 19.68
CA ARG A 410 0.35 -18.65 19.20
C ARG A 410 0.68 -18.08 17.83
N PHE A 411 1.97 -17.89 17.56
CA PHE A 411 2.46 -17.66 16.20
C PHE A 411 2.40 -18.97 15.41
N GLU A 412 1.92 -18.92 14.16
CA GLU A 412 1.84 -20.13 13.32
C GLU A 412 3.16 -20.47 12.63
N LYS A 413 3.76 -19.50 11.94
CA LYS A 413 4.91 -19.72 11.06
C LYS A 413 6.22 -19.16 11.63
N LEU A 414 6.13 -18.33 12.65
CA LEU A 414 7.26 -17.61 13.24
C LEU A 414 7.42 -18.01 14.69
N LEU A 415 8.63 -17.87 15.24
CA LEU A 415 8.87 -17.96 16.69
C LEU A 415 8.21 -19.22 17.32
N LYS A 416 8.45 -20.38 16.71
CA LYS A 416 7.77 -21.66 17.04
C LYS A 416 7.62 -21.83 18.56
N ASP A 417 6.38 -22.11 18.99
CA ASP A 417 5.97 -22.34 20.38
C ASP A 417 6.18 -21.19 21.37
N SER A 418 6.48 -19.97 20.91
CA SER A 418 6.50 -18.79 21.79
C SER A 418 5.08 -18.31 22.10
N PRO A 419 4.60 -18.40 23.35
CA PRO A 419 3.30 -17.87 23.72
C PRO A 419 3.34 -16.34 23.66
N LEU A 420 2.22 -15.73 23.24
CA LEU A 420 2.05 -14.30 23.38
C LEU A 420 1.59 -13.97 24.81
N SER A 421 2.16 -12.93 25.38
CA SER A 421 1.85 -12.43 26.72
C SER A 421 1.41 -10.97 26.65
N LYS A 422 0.63 -10.53 27.64
CA LYS A 422 0.24 -9.12 27.73
C LYS A 422 1.47 -8.23 27.95
N GLY A 423 1.43 -7.01 27.44
CA GLY A 423 2.47 -6.00 27.63
C GLY A 423 3.33 -5.81 26.38
N HIS A 424 4.53 -5.27 26.61
CA HIS A 424 5.49 -4.90 25.59
C HIS A 424 6.65 -5.89 25.59
N HIS A 425 6.91 -6.52 24.44
CA HIS A 425 7.89 -7.59 24.33
C HIS A 425 8.75 -7.41 23.08
N LYS A 426 10.02 -7.83 23.17
CA LYS A 426 10.98 -7.85 22.07
C LYS A 426 11.53 -9.26 21.90
N LYS A 427 11.51 -9.76 20.67
CA LYS A 427 11.99 -11.09 20.30
C LYS A 427 13.02 -10.96 19.19
N ASN A 428 14.18 -11.56 19.37
CA ASN A 428 15.15 -11.71 18.28
C ASN A 428 14.63 -12.78 17.33
N LEU A 429 14.68 -12.50 16.03
CA LEU A 429 14.27 -13.43 14.99
C LEU A 429 15.45 -14.30 14.57
N ALA A 430 15.21 -15.60 14.44
CA ALA A 430 16.19 -16.50 13.83
C ALA A 430 16.28 -16.27 12.32
N GLU A 431 17.34 -16.75 11.67
CA GLU A 431 17.49 -16.64 10.21
C GLU A 431 16.32 -17.29 9.45
N GLU A 432 15.73 -18.37 9.99
CA GLU A 432 14.55 -19.01 9.42
C GLU A 432 13.33 -18.07 9.44
N ASP A 433 13.07 -17.40 10.57
CA ASP A 433 11.96 -16.45 10.70
C ASP A 433 12.16 -15.25 9.77
N ILE A 434 13.39 -14.74 9.67
CA ILE A 434 13.74 -13.64 8.74
C ILE A 434 13.50 -14.07 7.29
N LYS A 435 13.85 -15.30 6.92
CA LYS A 435 13.60 -15.83 5.57
C LYS A 435 12.10 -15.92 5.27
N ILE A 436 11.28 -16.37 6.23
CA ILE A 436 9.83 -16.42 6.08
C ILE A 436 9.26 -15.00 5.88
N LEU A 437 9.62 -14.07 6.76
CA LEU A 437 9.16 -12.68 6.72
C LEU A 437 9.64 -11.93 5.47
N THR A 438 10.81 -12.30 4.93
CA THR A 438 11.35 -11.71 3.71
C THR A 438 10.42 -11.97 2.52
N GLY A 439 9.93 -13.21 2.38
CA GLY A 439 8.99 -13.58 1.32
C GLY A 439 7.59 -13.02 1.55
N ASN A 440 7.14 -12.96 2.80
CA ASN A 440 5.85 -12.36 3.16
C ASN A 440 5.86 -11.88 4.61
N THR A 441 5.65 -10.59 4.82
CA THR A 441 5.74 -9.93 6.14
C THR A 441 4.51 -10.15 7.01
N LEU A 442 3.54 -10.92 6.53
CA LEU A 442 2.31 -11.21 7.24
C LEU A 442 2.59 -12.00 8.53
N ILE A 443 2.06 -11.50 9.65
CA ILE A 443 2.11 -12.21 10.93
C ILE A 443 0.76 -12.86 11.17
N GLU A 444 0.77 -14.18 11.28
CA GLU A 444 -0.41 -15.01 11.54
C GLU A 444 -0.39 -15.53 12.97
N LEU A 445 -1.49 -15.27 13.69
CA LEU A 445 -1.74 -15.81 15.02
C LEU A 445 -2.88 -16.82 14.95
N SER A 446 -2.75 -17.95 15.64
CA SER A 446 -3.91 -18.77 15.98
C SER A 446 -4.32 -18.63 17.43
N ILE A 447 -5.62 -18.78 17.68
CA ILE A 447 -6.22 -18.76 19.01
C ILE A 447 -7.10 -19.98 19.13
N ASP A 448 -6.90 -20.75 20.19
CA ASP A 448 -7.83 -21.81 20.57
C ASP A 448 -8.94 -21.23 21.45
N ASN A 449 -10.18 -21.32 20.97
CA ASN A 449 -11.37 -20.92 21.69
C ASN A 449 -12.34 -22.10 21.77
N LYS A 450 -12.38 -22.77 22.93
CA LYS A 450 -13.25 -23.93 23.20
C LYS A 450 -13.11 -25.06 22.17
N GLY A 451 -11.89 -25.33 21.70
CA GLY A 451 -11.60 -26.41 20.75
C GLY A 451 -11.76 -26.01 19.29
N VAL A 452 -12.15 -24.76 19.00
CA VAL A 452 -12.11 -24.18 17.65
C VAL A 452 -10.86 -23.32 17.54
N ARG A 453 -10.02 -23.64 16.55
CA ARG A 453 -8.82 -22.87 16.24
C ARG A 453 -9.16 -21.80 15.21
N GLU A 454 -8.95 -20.55 15.60
CA GLU A 454 -9.21 -19.37 14.77
C GLU A 454 -7.90 -18.71 14.37
N PHE A 455 -7.87 -18.07 13.20
CA PHE A 455 -6.66 -17.44 12.65
C PHE A 455 -6.87 -15.94 12.45
N TYR A 456 -5.86 -15.15 12.79
CA TYR A 456 -5.87 -13.70 12.70
C TYR A 456 -4.57 -13.20 12.07
N ASN A 457 -4.69 -12.36 11.05
CA ASN A 457 -3.57 -11.88 10.24
C ASN A 457 -3.29 -10.40 10.46
N TYR A 458 -2.04 -10.05 10.68
CA TYR A 458 -1.57 -8.70 11.01
C TYR A 458 -0.51 -8.22 10.03
N TYR A 459 -0.60 -6.96 9.63
CA TYR A 459 0.49 -6.26 8.95
C TYR A 459 1.37 -5.59 10.01
N PRO A 460 2.66 -5.96 10.13
CA PRO A 460 3.56 -5.28 11.06
C PRO A 460 3.97 -3.92 10.52
N VAL A 461 4.23 -2.97 11.43
CA VAL A 461 4.98 -1.76 11.12
C VAL A 461 6.42 -2.16 10.80
N GLN A 462 6.96 -1.74 9.66
CA GLN A 462 8.30 -2.13 9.21
C GLN A 462 9.29 -0.97 9.39
N LEU A 463 10.29 -1.16 10.26
CA LEU A 463 11.37 -0.21 10.49
C LEU A 463 12.63 -0.64 9.72
N ASN A 464 13.39 0.35 9.25
CA ASN A 464 14.65 0.16 8.53
C ASN A 464 14.52 -0.82 7.34
N ILE A 465 13.41 -0.75 6.60
CA ILE A 465 13.04 -1.72 5.55
C ILE A 465 14.06 -1.81 4.41
N GLU A 466 14.94 -0.82 4.24
CA GLU A 466 16.09 -0.88 3.33
C GLU A 466 17.08 -2.02 3.67
N ASN A 467 17.00 -2.58 4.88
CA ASN A 467 17.76 -3.75 5.32
C ASN A 467 16.99 -5.07 5.14
N LYS A 468 15.75 -5.02 4.65
CA LYS A 468 14.97 -6.22 4.33
C LYS A 468 15.72 -7.04 3.27
N PRO A 469 15.98 -8.34 3.47
CA PRO A 469 16.59 -9.17 2.44
C PRO A 469 15.71 -9.25 1.18
N LEU A 470 16.30 -9.72 0.07
CA LEU A 470 15.53 -10.03 -1.13
C LEU A 470 15.01 -11.46 -1.06
N ASP A 471 13.79 -11.68 -1.54
CA ASP A 471 13.18 -13.00 -1.63
C ASP A 471 13.63 -13.80 -2.87
N PHE A 472 14.46 -13.20 -3.73
CA PHE A 472 15.10 -13.83 -4.87
C PHE A 472 16.63 -13.68 -4.84
N LYS A 473 17.33 -14.60 -5.52
CA LYS A 473 18.79 -14.60 -5.65
C LYS A 473 19.20 -14.07 -7.03
N LEU A 474 20.10 -13.10 -7.07
CA LEU A 474 20.83 -12.75 -8.28
C LEU A 474 22.21 -13.39 -8.27
N SER A 475 22.73 -13.68 -9.47
CA SER A 475 24.13 -14.07 -9.62
C SER A 475 25.03 -12.91 -9.19
N VAL A 476 26.20 -13.23 -8.64
CA VAL A 476 27.15 -12.18 -8.26
C VAL A 476 27.63 -11.38 -9.47
N LEU A 477 27.64 -11.99 -10.67
CA LEU A 477 27.99 -11.29 -11.91
C LEU A 477 27.02 -10.15 -12.23
N ASN A 478 25.72 -10.33 -12.00
CA ASN A 478 24.74 -9.27 -12.19
C ASN A 478 25.03 -8.07 -11.28
N ILE A 479 25.51 -8.30 -10.05
CA ILE A 479 25.91 -7.26 -9.10
C ILE A 479 27.10 -6.46 -9.64
N LEU A 480 28.10 -7.18 -10.18
CA LEU A 480 29.27 -6.55 -10.78
C LEU A 480 28.90 -5.68 -11.99
N ASP A 481 27.87 -6.07 -12.75
CA ASP A 481 27.32 -5.29 -13.85
C ASP A 481 26.62 -4.01 -13.34
N TYR A 482 25.87 -4.05 -12.24
CA TYR A 482 25.37 -2.82 -11.60
C TYR A 482 26.50 -1.87 -11.22
N TRP A 483 27.58 -2.38 -10.62
CA TRP A 483 28.75 -1.57 -10.28
C TRP A 483 29.46 -1.01 -11.51
N ASN A 484 29.35 -1.68 -12.65
CA ASN A 484 29.89 -1.20 -13.91
C ASN A 484 29.16 0.02 -14.47
N PHE A 485 27.90 0.22 -14.09
CA PHE A 485 27.02 1.30 -14.54
C PHE A 485 26.73 2.36 -13.47
N LEU A 486 27.51 2.40 -12.38
CA LEU A 486 27.37 3.42 -11.34
C LEU A 486 27.47 4.83 -11.94
N GLY A 487 26.41 5.63 -11.77
CA GLY A 487 26.30 6.98 -12.34
C GLY A 487 25.60 7.04 -13.70
N ASP A 488 25.16 5.91 -14.27
CA ASP A 488 24.35 5.83 -15.48
C ASP A 488 23.00 5.14 -15.17
N ASP A 489 22.01 5.96 -14.79
CA ASP A 489 20.68 5.49 -14.42
C ASP A 489 19.97 4.75 -15.56
N PHE A 490 20.24 5.14 -16.81
CA PHE A 490 19.62 4.53 -17.98
C PHE A 490 20.11 3.09 -18.17
N GLN A 491 21.44 2.87 -18.13
CA GLN A 491 22.00 1.53 -18.25
C GLN A 491 21.66 0.64 -17.05
N SER A 492 21.65 1.21 -15.84
CA SER A 492 21.23 0.47 -14.64
C SER A 492 19.78 -0.01 -14.74
N ASN A 493 18.85 0.87 -15.17
CA ASN A 493 17.44 0.51 -15.34
C ASN A 493 17.26 -0.54 -16.46
N ARG A 494 18.01 -0.41 -17.56
CA ARG A 494 18.00 -1.40 -18.65
C ARG A 494 18.50 -2.75 -18.19
N LEU A 495 19.56 -2.79 -17.38
CA LEU A 495 20.06 -4.02 -16.78
C LEU A 495 19.01 -4.66 -15.86
N SER A 496 18.34 -3.88 -15.00
CA SER A 496 17.24 -4.37 -14.16
C SER A 496 16.14 -5.04 -14.97
N LYS A 497 15.73 -4.41 -16.08
CA LYS A 497 14.73 -4.94 -16.99
C LYS A 497 15.19 -6.26 -17.64
N THR A 498 16.41 -6.30 -18.18
CA THR A 498 16.97 -7.52 -18.78
C THR A 498 17.15 -8.65 -17.76
N ILE A 499 17.51 -8.34 -16.52
CA ILE A 499 17.60 -9.32 -15.43
C ILE A 499 16.22 -9.88 -15.11
N SER A 500 15.18 -9.03 -15.04
CA SER A 500 13.80 -9.48 -14.82
C SER A 500 13.39 -10.44 -15.93
N GLU A 501 13.48 -10.01 -17.19
CA GLU A 501 13.10 -10.80 -18.39
C GLU A 501 13.82 -12.15 -18.49
N ARG A 502 15.05 -12.28 -17.95
CA ARG A 502 15.83 -13.53 -17.97
C ARG A 502 15.53 -14.48 -16.82
N ILE A 503 15.06 -13.94 -15.69
CA ILE A 503 14.87 -14.69 -14.46
C ILE A 503 13.41 -15.12 -14.31
N THR A 504 12.45 -14.44 -14.93
CA THR A 504 11.03 -14.80 -14.91
C THR A 504 10.65 -15.64 -16.12
N ASP A 505 9.92 -16.75 -15.91
CA ASP A 505 9.19 -17.42 -16.99
C ASP A 505 7.91 -16.64 -17.38
N GLU A 506 7.15 -17.15 -18.36
CA GLU A 506 5.87 -16.56 -18.82
C GLU A 506 4.81 -16.39 -17.70
N SER A 507 5.05 -16.98 -16.51
CA SER A 507 4.18 -16.87 -15.33
C SER A 507 4.74 -15.95 -14.23
N GLY A 508 5.90 -15.32 -14.45
CA GLY A 508 6.57 -14.46 -13.47
C GLY A 508 7.34 -15.23 -12.39
N ILE A 509 7.54 -16.55 -12.55
CA ILE A 509 8.24 -17.41 -11.59
C ILE A 509 9.75 -17.40 -11.89
N VAL A 510 10.55 -17.33 -10.82
CA VAL A 510 12.02 -17.29 -10.87
C VAL A 510 12.59 -18.65 -11.32
N CYS A 511 13.19 -18.71 -12.52
CA CYS A 511 13.93 -19.86 -13.03
C CYS A 511 15.44 -19.72 -12.74
N GLU A 512 15.92 -20.40 -11.69
CA GLU A 512 17.35 -20.41 -11.31
C GLU A 512 18.27 -21.09 -12.35
N GLU A 513 17.71 -21.88 -13.28
CA GLU A 513 18.45 -22.70 -14.26
C GLU A 513 19.02 -21.91 -15.45
N LEU A 514 18.60 -20.65 -15.66
CA LEU A 514 18.98 -19.83 -16.82
C LEU A 514 20.28 -19.02 -16.65
N ILE A 515 21.03 -19.25 -15.56
CA ILE A 515 22.25 -18.49 -15.25
C ILE A 515 23.46 -19.09 -16.00
N GLU A 516 23.86 -18.45 -17.09
CA GLU A 516 25.10 -18.79 -17.83
C GLU A 516 26.34 -18.75 -16.92
N ARG A 517 27.16 -19.81 -16.98
CA ARG A 517 28.46 -19.88 -16.31
C ARG A 517 29.55 -19.27 -17.20
N LYS A 518 30.15 -18.15 -16.79
CA LYS A 518 31.39 -17.62 -17.40
C LYS A 518 32.63 -18.32 -16.82
N SER A 519 33.75 -18.19 -17.53
CA SER A 519 35.07 -18.72 -17.14
C SER A 519 35.66 -18.03 -15.90
N ILE A 520 36.21 -18.81 -14.95
CA ILE A 520 36.76 -18.40 -13.63
C ILE A 520 37.76 -17.23 -13.71
N LEU A 521 38.58 -17.16 -14.77
CA LEU A 521 39.61 -16.13 -14.93
C LEU A 521 39.02 -14.75 -15.29
N ASN A 522 37.95 -14.74 -16.10
CA ASN A 522 37.20 -13.53 -16.42
C ASN A 522 36.38 -13.04 -15.22
N GLU A 523 36.01 -13.93 -14.30
CA GLU A 523 35.30 -13.56 -13.07
C GLU A 523 36.17 -12.74 -12.12
N MET A 524 37.41 -13.18 -11.84
CA MET A 524 38.31 -12.45 -10.91
C MET A 524 38.59 -11.02 -11.36
N ALA A 525 38.88 -10.82 -12.66
CA ALA A 525 39.10 -9.50 -13.23
C ALA A 525 37.84 -8.62 -13.14
N ALA A 526 36.65 -9.21 -13.35
CA ALA A 526 35.38 -8.50 -13.19
C ALA A 526 35.18 -8.01 -11.75
N TYR A 527 35.46 -8.85 -10.73
CA TYR A 527 35.36 -8.44 -9.32
C TYR A 527 36.24 -7.23 -9.01
N PHE A 528 37.52 -7.28 -9.38
CA PHE A 528 38.43 -6.18 -9.07
C PHE A 528 38.07 -4.90 -9.82
N ASN A 529 37.73 -4.98 -11.11
CA ASN A 529 37.31 -3.82 -11.88
C ASN A 529 36.04 -3.18 -11.31
N SER A 530 35.05 -3.97 -10.94
CA SER A 530 33.81 -3.47 -10.36
C SER A 530 34.02 -2.91 -8.94
N LEU A 531 34.90 -3.50 -8.13
CA LEU A 531 35.29 -2.93 -6.84
C LEU A 531 36.02 -1.59 -7.00
N ILE A 532 36.92 -1.45 -7.97
CA ILE A 532 37.59 -0.17 -8.25
C ILE A 532 36.56 0.90 -8.64
N LYS A 533 35.59 0.56 -9.50
CA LYS A 533 34.52 1.49 -9.88
C LYS A 533 33.66 1.90 -8.67
N LEU A 534 33.26 0.93 -7.84
CA LEU A 534 32.50 1.21 -6.62
C LEU A 534 33.30 2.09 -5.65
N GLU A 535 34.59 1.81 -5.46
CA GLU A 535 35.46 2.61 -4.60
C GLU A 535 35.54 4.07 -5.11
N ASN A 536 35.80 4.24 -6.40
CA ASN A 536 35.87 5.55 -7.04
C ASN A 536 34.55 6.30 -6.91
N TYR A 537 33.41 5.62 -7.07
CA TYR A 537 32.09 6.20 -6.90
C TYR A 537 31.86 6.68 -5.45
N LEU A 538 32.11 5.81 -4.46
CA LEU A 538 31.86 6.08 -3.05
C LEU A 538 32.77 7.15 -2.45
N PHE A 539 34.04 7.20 -2.89
CA PHE A 539 35.06 8.04 -2.27
C PHE A 539 35.65 9.09 -3.22
N LYS A 540 34.92 9.47 -4.28
CA LYS A 540 35.26 10.62 -5.13
C LYS A 540 35.33 11.91 -4.31
N GLU A 541 36.16 12.85 -4.76
CA GLU A 541 36.18 14.18 -4.17
C GLU A 541 34.87 14.94 -4.50
N VAL A 542 34.28 15.54 -3.47
CA VAL A 542 33.04 16.32 -3.55
C VAL A 542 33.25 17.69 -2.90
N ARG A 543 32.63 18.72 -3.44
CA ARG A 543 32.94 20.11 -3.07
C ARG A 543 31.90 20.69 -2.12
N THR A 544 30.63 20.48 -2.43
CA THR A 544 29.50 21.11 -1.74
C THR A 544 29.03 20.29 -0.53
N VAL A 545 28.36 20.93 0.43
CA VAL A 545 27.76 20.25 1.59
C VAL A 545 26.69 19.25 1.14
N THR A 546 25.87 19.61 0.15
CA THR A 546 24.83 18.74 -0.42
C THR A 546 25.43 17.49 -1.06
N GLU A 547 26.51 17.62 -1.84
CA GLU A 547 27.21 16.45 -2.41
C GLU A 547 27.85 15.58 -1.33
N LYS A 548 28.38 16.17 -0.26
CA LYS A 548 28.92 15.42 0.90
C LYS A 548 27.83 14.65 1.63
N ALA A 549 26.66 15.24 1.81
CA ALA A 549 25.50 14.55 2.39
C ALA A 549 25.05 13.38 1.52
N ALA A 550 24.96 13.58 0.20
CA ALA A 550 24.66 12.53 -0.76
C ALA A 550 25.73 11.41 -0.72
N GLN A 551 27.01 11.76 -0.68
CA GLN A 551 28.11 10.80 -0.55
C GLN A 551 28.02 9.97 0.74
N LEU A 552 27.73 10.59 1.88
CA LEU A 552 27.53 9.85 3.13
C LEU A 552 26.35 8.88 3.03
N GLY A 553 25.25 9.30 2.38
CA GLY A 553 24.11 8.44 2.07
C GLY A 553 24.49 7.24 1.20
N ASP A 554 25.30 7.45 0.16
CA ASP A 554 25.81 6.39 -0.70
C ASP A 554 26.71 5.41 0.06
N ILE A 555 27.64 5.90 0.87
CA ILE A 555 28.53 5.06 1.70
C ILE A 555 27.70 4.21 2.66
N LYS A 556 26.72 4.81 3.35
CA LYS A 556 25.80 4.09 4.24
C LYS A 556 25.06 2.99 3.49
N TYR A 557 24.47 3.32 2.35
CA TYR A 557 23.72 2.37 1.54
C TYR A 557 24.60 1.20 1.07
N TYR A 558 25.69 1.45 0.36
CA TYR A 558 26.48 0.38 -0.27
C TYR A 558 27.20 -0.51 0.74
N LEU A 559 27.55 0.01 1.92
CA LEU A 559 28.33 -0.72 2.93
C LEU A 559 27.50 -1.31 4.08
N LEU A 560 26.32 -0.76 4.37
CA LEU A 560 25.53 -1.18 5.55
C LEU A 560 24.14 -1.72 5.22
N SER A 561 23.57 -1.41 4.04
CA SER A 561 22.25 -1.95 3.65
C SER A 561 22.36 -3.29 2.92
N GLU A 562 21.23 -3.99 2.79
CA GLU A 562 21.15 -5.25 2.05
C GLU A 562 20.32 -5.08 0.77
N ASN A 563 20.98 -4.74 -0.33
CA ASN A 563 20.37 -4.63 -1.66
C ASN A 563 21.17 -5.31 -2.78
N ILE A 564 20.53 -5.58 -3.93
CA ILE A 564 21.10 -6.27 -5.09
C ILE A 564 22.49 -5.74 -5.47
N ASP A 565 22.71 -4.44 -5.36
CA ASP A 565 23.92 -3.73 -5.76
C ASP A 565 24.81 -3.39 -4.55
N THR A 566 24.59 -3.98 -3.38
CA THR A 566 25.36 -3.66 -2.17
C THR A 566 26.47 -4.67 -1.89
N VAL A 567 27.46 -4.25 -1.10
CA VAL A 567 28.57 -5.11 -0.68
C VAL A 567 28.07 -6.31 0.12
N SER A 568 27.10 -6.11 1.02
CA SER A 568 26.53 -7.16 1.86
C SER A 568 25.94 -8.31 1.02
N TYR A 569 25.13 -7.96 0.01
CA TYR A 569 24.51 -8.94 -0.87
C TYR A 569 25.55 -9.67 -1.74
N CYS A 570 26.54 -8.95 -2.29
CA CYS A 570 27.66 -9.55 -3.01
C CYS A 570 28.41 -10.58 -2.17
N LEU A 571 28.69 -10.26 -0.90
CA LEU A 571 29.39 -11.17 0.00
C LEU A 571 28.56 -12.40 0.36
N LYS A 572 27.25 -12.27 0.55
CA LYS A 572 26.36 -13.43 0.76
C LYS A 572 26.37 -14.37 -0.44
N GLY A 573 26.27 -13.83 -1.66
CA GLY A 573 26.34 -14.62 -2.89
C GLY A 573 27.67 -15.35 -3.04
N LEU A 574 28.79 -14.67 -2.81
CA LEU A 574 30.14 -15.27 -2.82
C LEU A 574 30.31 -16.34 -1.73
N HIS A 575 29.79 -16.10 -0.52
CA HIS A 575 29.89 -17.05 0.57
C HIS A 575 29.17 -18.36 0.26
N GLY A 576 28.02 -18.31 -0.42
CA GLY A 576 27.32 -19.49 -0.93
C GLY A 576 28.20 -20.35 -1.85
N GLN A 577 28.95 -19.72 -2.77
CA GLN A 577 29.82 -20.42 -3.73
C GLN A 577 31.03 -21.11 -3.08
N ILE A 578 31.42 -20.69 -1.87
CA ILE A 578 32.50 -21.34 -1.09
C ILE A 578 32.04 -22.66 -0.50
N ASN A 579 30.79 -22.72 -0.04
CA ASN A 579 30.19 -23.94 0.49
C ASN A 579 30.10 -25.03 -0.60
N ASP A 580 30.04 -24.61 -1.88
CA ASP A 580 30.11 -25.48 -3.07
C ASP A 580 31.56 -25.81 -3.51
N GLY A 581 32.57 -25.48 -2.69
CA GLY A 581 33.96 -25.88 -2.88
C GLY A 581 34.81 -25.01 -3.81
N LYS A 582 34.32 -23.83 -4.25
CA LYS A 582 35.04 -22.95 -5.20
C LYS A 582 35.46 -21.60 -4.58
N LEU A 583 36.45 -20.94 -5.19
CA LEU A 583 36.76 -19.50 -5.01
C LEU A 583 37.17 -19.00 -3.60
N LYS A 584 37.65 -19.87 -2.69
CA LYS A 584 38.12 -19.48 -1.34
C LYS A 584 39.15 -18.33 -1.36
N ASN A 585 40.12 -18.39 -2.28
CA ASN A 585 41.19 -17.39 -2.41
C ASN A 585 40.66 -16.03 -2.86
N LEU A 586 39.74 -16.03 -3.83
CA LEU A 586 39.09 -14.82 -4.33
C LEU A 586 38.25 -14.17 -3.24
N TYR A 587 37.42 -14.95 -2.54
CA TYR A 587 36.61 -14.42 -1.45
C TYR A 587 37.46 -13.83 -0.33
N TRP A 588 38.53 -14.51 0.07
CA TRP A 588 39.46 -13.96 1.06
C TRP A 588 40.06 -12.62 0.60
N MET A 589 40.47 -12.51 -0.68
CA MET A 589 41.01 -11.27 -1.24
C MET A 589 39.97 -10.14 -1.23
N ILE A 590 38.74 -10.43 -1.63
CA ILE A 590 37.62 -9.47 -1.60
C ILE A 590 37.35 -8.98 -0.17
N LEU A 591 37.34 -9.88 0.83
CA LEU A 591 37.18 -9.49 2.23
C LEU A 591 38.29 -8.53 2.69
N GLN A 592 39.53 -8.72 2.23
CA GLN A 592 40.65 -7.82 2.56
C GLN A 592 40.52 -6.46 1.88
N ILE A 593 40.20 -6.42 0.58
CA ILE A 593 39.97 -5.18 -0.16
C ILE A 593 38.84 -4.39 0.49
N LEU A 594 37.71 -5.02 0.80
CA LEU A 594 36.60 -4.36 1.48
C LEU A 594 37.02 -3.82 2.85
N SER A 595 37.71 -4.64 3.67
CA SER A 595 38.16 -4.23 4.99
C SER A 595 39.05 -2.97 4.93
N VAL A 596 40.01 -2.92 4.01
CA VAL A 596 41.00 -1.85 3.91
C VAL A 596 40.50 -0.65 3.10
N ASN A 597 40.02 -0.88 1.88
CA ASN A 597 39.73 0.20 0.94
C ASN A 597 38.34 0.82 1.15
N PHE A 598 37.41 0.09 1.79
CA PHE A 598 36.05 0.55 2.00
C PHE A 598 35.76 0.87 3.46
N TYR A 599 35.80 -0.13 4.35
CA TYR A 599 35.37 0.06 5.74
C TYR A 599 36.37 0.87 6.58
N GLU A 600 37.68 0.59 6.50
CA GLU A 600 38.71 1.44 7.15
C GLU A 600 38.70 2.87 6.58
N ARG A 601 38.47 3.03 5.26
CA ARG A 601 38.39 4.34 4.60
C ARG A 601 37.13 5.11 5.02
N ALA A 602 35.99 4.44 5.12
CA ALA A 602 34.74 5.02 5.62
C ALA A 602 34.89 5.53 7.07
N LEU A 603 35.57 4.79 7.96
CA LEU A 603 35.86 5.26 9.32
C LEU A 603 36.72 6.54 9.37
N LYS A 604 37.54 6.76 8.33
CA LYS A 604 38.46 7.90 8.20
C LYS A 604 37.91 9.01 7.28
N TRP A 605 36.64 8.95 6.90
CA TRP A 605 36.04 9.94 6.00
C TRP A 605 36.14 11.35 6.59
N LYS A 606 36.63 12.32 5.81
CA LYS A 606 37.14 13.61 6.30
C LYS A 606 36.06 14.66 6.61
N HIS A 607 34.78 14.35 6.38
CA HIS A 607 33.68 15.33 6.39
C HIS A 607 32.65 15.11 7.51
N PHE A 608 32.99 14.30 8.52
CA PHE A 608 32.09 14.00 9.63
C PHE A 608 31.71 15.21 10.49
N ASP A 609 32.55 16.24 10.49
CA ASP A 609 32.35 17.51 11.20
C ASP A 609 31.11 18.29 10.71
N LEU A 610 30.59 17.97 9.53
CA LEU A 610 29.43 18.63 8.93
C LEU A 610 28.07 18.02 9.32
N PHE A 611 28.05 16.93 10.09
CA PHE A 611 26.83 16.15 10.37
C PHE A 611 26.58 15.98 11.88
N PRO A 612 25.32 15.70 12.29
CA PRO A 612 24.98 15.50 13.70
C PRO A 612 25.84 14.41 14.36
N THR A 613 26.38 14.70 15.54
CA THR A 613 27.33 13.82 16.23
C THR A 613 26.73 12.44 16.54
N GLU A 614 25.46 12.37 16.95
CA GLU A 614 24.77 11.10 17.24
C GLU A 614 24.67 10.21 15.99
N GLU A 615 24.29 10.78 14.85
CA GLU A 615 24.20 10.07 13.58
C GLU A 615 25.56 9.50 13.14
N ILE A 616 26.62 10.29 13.31
CA ILE A 616 27.99 9.86 12.99
C ILE A 616 28.49 8.79 13.96
N GLN A 617 28.16 8.87 15.24
CA GLN A 617 28.52 7.84 16.22
C GLN A 617 27.84 6.50 15.89
N LEU A 618 26.56 6.52 15.56
CA LEU A 618 25.82 5.33 15.11
C LEU A 618 26.45 4.75 13.84
N PHE A 619 26.72 5.60 12.84
CA PHE A 619 27.37 5.18 11.60
C PHE A 619 28.74 4.53 11.84
N LYS A 620 29.62 5.17 12.63
CA LYS A 620 30.95 4.62 12.95
C LYS A 620 30.86 3.29 13.69
N LYS A 621 29.90 3.16 14.61
CA LYS A 621 29.65 1.91 15.33
C LYS A 621 29.26 0.78 14.38
N ASP A 622 28.35 1.04 13.44
CA ASP A 622 27.88 0.05 12.47
C ASP A 622 29.00 -0.35 11.49
N ILE A 623 29.75 0.61 10.95
CA ILE A 623 30.92 0.34 10.09
C ILE A 623 31.99 -0.46 10.84
N GLN A 624 32.26 -0.12 12.10
CA GLN A 624 33.24 -0.84 12.92
C GLN A 624 32.80 -2.28 13.21
N LYS A 625 31.51 -2.51 13.45
CA LYS A 625 30.93 -3.84 13.62
C LYS A 625 31.14 -4.68 12.36
N GLU A 626 30.80 -4.15 11.19
CA GLU A 626 30.99 -4.88 9.93
C GLU A 626 32.46 -5.11 9.59
N LEU A 627 33.35 -4.12 9.80
CA LEU A 627 34.79 -4.29 9.65
C LEU A 627 35.33 -5.45 10.52
N ASN A 628 34.85 -5.56 11.76
CA ASN A 628 35.23 -6.65 12.66
C ASN A 628 34.70 -8.00 12.13
N ASN A 629 33.46 -8.05 11.64
CA ASN A 629 32.87 -9.25 11.04
C ASN A 629 33.70 -9.73 9.84
N LEU A 630 34.08 -8.82 8.92
CA LEU A 630 34.90 -9.14 7.75
C LEU A 630 36.27 -9.68 8.14
N ARG A 631 36.92 -9.07 9.14
CA ARG A 631 38.22 -9.52 9.66
C ARG A 631 38.14 -10.89 10.31
N VAL A 632 37.07 -11.18 11.07
CA VAL A 632 36.83 -12.50 11.65
C VAL A 632 36.65 -13.54 10.54
N LYS A 633 35.73 -13.30 9.60
CA LYS A 633 35.48 -14.19 8.44
C LYS A 633 36.74 -14.45 7.62
N SER A 634 37.56 -13.41 7.41
CA SER A 634 38.80 -13.54 6.66
C SER A 634 39.83 -14.40 7.41
N LYS A 635 40.00 -14.19 8.72
CA LYS A 635 40.90 -15.01 9.55
C LYS A 635 40.48 -16.49 9.58
N THR A 636 39.18 -16.78 9.66
CA THR A 636 38.68 -18.16 9.66
C THR A 636 38.96 -18.91 8.35
N LEU A 637 39.18 -18.20 7.24
CA LEU A 637 39.46 -18.84 5.94
C LEU A 637 40.94 -19.16 5.71
N VAL A 638 41.85 -18.48 6.41
CA VAL A 638 43.30 -18.60 6.20
C VAL A 638 43.79 -20.06 6.30
N PRO A 639 43.36 -20.88 7.29
CA PRO A 639 43.81 -22.27 7.39
C PRO A 639 43.40 -23.15 6.19
N PHE A 640 42.44 -22.71 5.39
CA PHE A 640 41.88 -23.47 4.26
C PHE A 640 42.42 -23.00 2.90
N ILE A 641 43.44 -22.14 2.89
CA ILE A 641 44.06 -21.59 1.68
C ILE A 641 45.56 -21.84 1.73
N ASP A 642 46.05 -22.67 0.81
CA ASP A 642 47.45 -23.08 0.75
C ASP A 642 48.41 -21.88 0.59
N GLY A 643 49.42 -21.81 1.46
CA GLY A 643 50.49 -20.81 1.42
C GLY A 643 50.08 -19.39 1.83
N LEU A 644 48.85 -19.18 2.33
CA LEU A 644 48.37 -17.85 2.72
C LEU A 644 48.84 -17.41 4.11
N ASN A 645 49.02 -18.34 5.05
CA ASN A 645 49.52 -18.05 6.41
C ASN A 645 50.81 -17.22 6.38
N ASP A 646 51.72 -17.55 5.47
CA ASP A 646 53.04 -16.90 5.38
C ASP A 646 53.00 -15.57 4.60
N LYS A 647 51.98 -15.38 3.74
CA LYS A 647 51.91 -14.24 2.80
C LYS A 647 50.87 -13.19 3.17
N GLN A 648 49.95 -13.49 4.08
CA GLN A 648 48.84 -12.60 4.44
C GLN A 648 49.31 -11.21 4.86
N ASN A 649 50.30 -11.12 5.76
CA ASN A 649 50.78 -9.84 6.27
C ASN A 649 51.41 -8.98 5.17
N TRP A 650 52.09 -9.60 4.21
CA TRP A 650 52.65 -8.92 3.05
C TRP A 650 51.53 -8.40 2.13
N ILE A 651 50.53 -9.22 1.81
CA ILE A 651 49.40 -8.83 0.95
C ILE A 651 48.63 -7.64 1.56
N ILE A 652 48.32 -7.69 2.86
CA ILE A 652 47.62 -6.59 3.55
C ILE A 652 48.47 -5.32 3.53
N LYS A 653 49.79 -5.44 3.68
CA LYS A 653 50.72 -4.31 3.61
C LYS A 653 50.73 -3.69 2.20
N GLU A 654 50.75 -4.50 1.15
CA GLU A 654 50.68 -4.00 -0.24
C GLU A 654 49.35 -3.32 -0.54
N LEU A 655 48.21 -3.89 -0.10
CA LEU A 655 46.91 -3.22 -0.23
C LEU A 655 46.88 -1.85 0.46
N LYS A 656 47.57 -1.70 1.59
CA LYS A 656 47.68 -0.41 2.30
C LYS A 656 48.65 0.58 1.64
N LYS A 657 49.68 0.10 0.94
CA LYS A 657 50.70 0.96 0.28
C LYS A 657 50.13 1.72 -0.91
N SER A 658 49.17 1.15 -1.62
CA SER A 658 48.52 1.81 -2.76
C SER A 658 47.65 3.03 -2.37
N TYR A 659 47.54 3.35 -1.07
CA TYR A 659 46.63 4.38 -0.53
C TYR A 659 47.27 5.27 0.56
N VAL A 660 48.60 5.36 0.62
CA VAL A 660 49.31 6.40 1.40
C VAL A 660 49.54 7.62 0.51
#